data_AF-D4BKE6-F1
#
_entry.id   AF-D4BKE6-F1
#
_cell.length_a   1.000
_cell.length_b   1.000
_cell.length_c   1.000
_cell.angle_alpha   90.00
_cell.angle_beta   90.00
_cell.angle_gamma   90.00
#
_symmetry.space_group_name_H-M   'P 1'
#
loop_
_entity.id
_entity.type
_entity.pdbx_description
1 polymer ?
#
loop_
_entity_poly.entity_id
_entity_poly.type
_entity_poly.pdbx_seq_one_letter_code
_entity_poly.pdbx_strand_id
1 'polypeptide(L)'
;MPNRPQFNNQNLLHTSILSEDNSTETPSLICIQDKSFNILREPLQNLLDALSEDITCKYDADAKLRLKVHNFSSSIALHQSEQHPYLDKNELLQCAKLMRKVSKSLSGGNKKHRVSTHLLSKHLYCAWVQKDVSDRRLKLLQENSRFLQPGNSSHKSVNVGTGAGIPAAHLTSLMLNTGLTVSKTTDCDDEGIVEKSKETNVSAGITASLNLTSHANIKGSINASHSRSSRGVNFASLEDYVDSLCSKLRYHGLNKRMGKKHSVKYYQNTSLNNLDRLNHTFSLNGKTPFLFTCRAPHQNNVKLKESHGTVVSASLGANISPLAELSVGGTVGYTHEEKDIYVNFRNSMALEVMSENNPFYHNEIERLAPHFNLALKDLFGEFENNNFLIADAKMLSPAIPQNILEASLSRLEGLVDVYCMAVRGSDAGDKQCSQLKHQLETRWGVEGKGRYGFLQCSEVMLALLSKRLKTVSADSLTLNALTDKTRAIDSKITSPSLSYDKSKLEKYTSFNRKLKVELNNNSFDMSFNVGGSVLNGSLTPSAKVHVMIKNNTTRQPGRLRAGNYRDITFDFNTDVNLANIPDNIISAIATQSGIPTSILSNTLTQSISTNVDFSLGGKIIIRYFRPEWSSSLAPQNNKYSHQFTRVFVNTSASASLNVSEILPVGLNTGFSVSRDKVTHEYLGDKTLSYILIRYAYCKGIWDKGGKQIWTSLMENNHKSLTKIMNDITVPDSQLHEEANLLISEYRNTANDEQVASIETSLGSIFHSLAHAGETTESFNSGIGALQQILDLQQQETGRIFREGLSPQKFSKKMLLTR
;
A
#
# COMPACT_ATOMS: atom_id res chain seq x y z
N MET A 1 16.42 -33.97 -23.95
CA MET A 1 16.93 -33.11 -25.05
C MET A 1 16.57 -33.79 -26.37
N PRO A 2 16.27 -33.07 -27.49
CA PRO A 2 16.61 -31.67 -27.77
C PRO A 2 15.42 -30.76 -28.19
N ASN A 3 15.76 -29.49 -28.40
CA ASN A 3 15.02 -28.38 -29.04
C ASN A 3 13.96 -27.62 -28.22
N ARG A 4 14.45 -26.70 -27.36
CA ARG A 4 13.72 -25.49 -26.94
C ARG A 4 13.91 -24.39 -28.00
N PRO A 5 12.85 -23.74 -28.51
CA PRO A 5 13.01 -22.48 -29.22
C PRO A 5 13.25 -21.34 -28.21
N GLN A 6 14.32 -20.58 -28.44
CA GLN A 6 14.57 -19.30 -27.79
C GLN A 6 13.62 -18.26 -28.39
N PHE A 7 12.67 -17.75 -27.60
CA PHE A 7 11.93 -16.54 -27.97
C PHE A 7 12.78 -15.31 -27.64
N ASN A 8 13.38 -14.73 -28.68
CA ASN A 8 13.95 -13.39 -28.68
C ASN A 8 12.82 -12.37 -28.52
N ASN A 9 12.75 -11.70 -27.37
CA ASN A 9 11.99 -10.46 -27.22
C ASN A 9 12.93 -9.28 -27.53
N GLN A 10 13.08 -9.00 -28.82
CA GLN A 10 13.51 -7.69 -29.32
C GLN A 10 12.49 -7.20 -30.35
N ASN A 11 12.08 -5.94 -30.19
CA ASN A 11 11.32 -5.06 -31.09
C ASN A 11 9.81 -4.87 -30.88
N LEU A 12 9.41 -3.62 -31.14
CA LEU A 12 8.09 -2.96 -31.16
C LEU A 12 7.71 -2.32 -29.80
N LEU A 13 7.70 -1.00 -29.61
CA LEU A 13 7.25 0.09 -30.49
C LEU A 13 8.10 1.36 -30.35
N HIS A 14 8.71 1.77 -31.46
CA HIS A 14 9.03 3.16 -31.77
C HIS A 14 8.11 3.55 -32.94
N THR A 15 7.11 4.36 -32.68
CA THR A 15 6.35 5.09 -33.71
C THR A 15 5.82 6.37 -33.08
N SER A 16 6.56 7.46 -33.26
CA SER A 16 5.99 8.80 -33.24
C SER A 16 6.08 9.33 -34.65
N ILE A 17 4.90 9.55 -35.23
CA ILE A 17 4.66 10.15 -36.53
C ILE A 17 5.36 11.52 -36.56
N LEU A 18 6.36 11.65 -37.42
CA LEU A 18 6.81 12.93 -37.97
C LEU A 18 6.61 12.83 -39.47
N SER A 19 5.69 13.63 -39.98
CA SER A 19 5.40 13.79 -41.40
C SER A 19 6.65 14.26 -42.14
N GLU A 20 6.97 13.59 -43.24
CA GLU A 20 7.94 14.05 -44.23
C GLU A 20 7.39 15.29 -44.93
N ASP A 21 7.92 16.47 -44.57
CA ASP A 21 7.94 17.63 -45.45
C ASP A 21 9.38 18.11 -45.56
N ASN A 22 9.88 18.10 -46.81
CA ASN A 22 11.26 18.37 -47.16
C ASN A 22 11.63 19.84 -46.92
N SER A 23 12.87 20.06 -46.45
CA SER A 23 13.62 21.33 -46.40
C SER A 23 13.41 22.27 -45.20
N THR A 24 13.62 21.75 -43.99
CA THR A 24 14.44 22.44 -42.97
C THR A 24 15.15 21.36 -42.14
N GLU A 25 16.47 21.43 -41.97
CA GLU A 25 17.19 20.53 -41.07
C GLU A 25 16.63 20.70 -39.66
N THR A 26 15.69 19.83 -39.26
CA THR A 26 15.22 19.78 -37.88
C THR A 26 16.40 19.34 -37.03
N PRO A 27 16.87 20.16 -36.08
CA PRO A 27 18.05 19.82 -35.31
C PRO A 27 17.78 18.54 -34.51
N SER A 28 18.67 17.56 -34.62
CA SER A 28 18.60 16.29 -33.91
C SER A 28 18.59 16.53 -32.40
N LEU A 29 17.42 16.33 -31.78
CA LEU A 29 17.21 16.46 -30.34
C LEU A 29 17.88 15.31 -29.61
N ILE A 30 18.93 15.60 -28.84
CA ILE A 30 19.64 14.58 -28.06
C ILE A 30 19.02 14.54 -26.66
N CYS A 31 18.35 13.43 -26.33
CA CYS A 31 17.81 13.19 -24.99
C CYS A 31 18.94 12.73 -24.05
N ILE A 32 19.11 13.41 -22.91
CA ILE A 32 20.20 13.10 -21.97
C ILE A 32 19.81 12.03 -20.94
N GLN A 33 18.51 11.80 -20.73
CA GLN A 33 18.00 10.91 -19.70
C GLN A 33 16.94 9.95 -20.23
N ASP A 34 17.08 8.65 -19.96
CA ASP A 34 16.10 7.64 -20.38
C ASP A 34 14.84 7.63 -19.47
N LYS A 35 13.87 6.77 -19.80
CA LYS A 35 12.63 6.58 -19.02
C LYS A 35 12.89 6.07 -17.58
N SER A 36 14.10 5.58 -17.29
CA SER A 36 14.55 4.99 -16.02
C SER A 36 15.46 5.91 -15.21
N PHE A 37 15.58 7.19 -15.58
CA PHE A 37 16.45 8.19 -14.96
C PHE A 37 17.95 7.92 -15.12
N ASN A 38 18.33 7.03 -16.02
CA ASN A 38 19.72 6.84 -16.33
C ASN A 38 20.17 7.92 -17.29
N ILE A 39 21.34 8.49 -17.01
CA ILE A 39 21.95 9.49 -17.87
C ILE A 39 22.81 8.76 -18.89
N LEU A 40 22.51 9.01 -20.17
CA LEU A 40 23.23 8.42 -21.30
C LEU A 40 24.64 9.01 -21.37
N ARG A 41 25.65 8.14 -21.47
CA ARG A 41 27.07 8.52 -21.50
C ARG A 41 27.39 9.43 -22.68
N GLU A 42 27.00 9.01 -23.88
CA GLU A 42 27.31 9.71 -25.14
C GLU A 42 26.70 11.13 -25.19
N PRO A 43 25.39 11.35 -24.95
CA PRO A 43 24.82 12.68 -24.82
C PRO A 43 25.51 13.57 -23.78
N LEU A 44 25.86 13.02 -22.62
CA LEU A 44 26.56 13.80 -21.59
C LEU A 44 28.00 14.12 -22.02
N GLN A 45 28.69 13.19 -22.65
CA GLN A 45 30.04 13.41 -23.17
C GLN A 45 30.02 14.52 -24.22
N ASN A 46 29.13 14.44 -25.21
CA ASN A 46 28.97 15.48 -26.23
C ASN A 46 28.68 16.86 -25.61
N LEU A 47 27.86 16.89 -24.55
CA LEU A 47 27.61 18.11 -23.78
C LEU A 47 28.86 18.62 -23.06
N LEU A 48 29.64 17.73 -22.44
CA LEU A 48 30.86 18.08 -21.71
C LEU A 48 31.97 18.54 -22.65
N ASP A 49 32.10 17.93 -23.82
CA ASP A 49 33.03 18.32 -24.87
C ASP A 49 32.66 19.68 -25.44
N ALA A 50 31.38 19.91 -25.75
CA ALA A 50 30.88 21.22 -26.15
C ALA A 50 31.13 22.28 -25.08
N LEU A 51 30.88 21.97 -23.80
CA LEU A 51 31.20 22.88 -22.69
C LEU A 51 32.70 23.13 -22.55
N SER A 52 33.54 22.12 -22.76
CA SER A 52 35.01 22.24 -22.70
C SER A 52 35.54 23.11 -23.84
N GLU A 53 35.04 22.92 -25.06
CA GLU A 53 35.36 23.73 -26.24
C GLU A 53 34.89 25.18 -26.04
N ASP A 54 33.67 25.40 -25.57
CA ASP A 54 33.15 26.75 -25.37
C ASP A 54 33.88 27.48 -24.22
N ILE A 55 34.31 26.74 -23.18
CA ILE A 55 35.20 27.27 -22.13
C ILE A 55 36.57 27.64 -22.72
N THR A 56 37.09 26.83 -23.64
CA THR A 56 38.37 27.04 -24.33
C THR A 56 38.37 28.31 -25.15
N CYS A 57 37.36 28.49 -26.00
CA CYS A 57 37.35 29.52 -27.03
C CYS A 57 37.01 30.91 -26.46
N LYS A 58 36.29 30.98 -25.34
CA LYS A 58 35.72 32.25 -24.86
C LYS A 58 36.33 32.77 -23.55
N TYR A 59 37.07 31.95 -22.80
CA TYR A 59 37.48 32.32 -21.43
C TYR A 59 38.96 32.01 -21.15
N ASP A 60 39.67 32.97 -20.56
CA ASP A 60 40.92 32.77 -19.79
C ASP A 60 40.63 32.02 -18.47
N ALA A 61 39.90 30.91 -18.58
CA ALA A 61 39.55 30.08 -17.44
C ALA A 61 40.79 29.30 -16.97
N ASP A 62 40.97 29.21 -15.65
CA ASP A 62 42.00 28.43 -14.97
C ASP A 62 42.30 27.11 -15.70
N ALA A 63 43.50 26.99 -16.29
CA ALA A 63 43.93 25.82 -17.06
C ALA A 63 43.73 24.50 -16.28
N LYS A 64 43.80 24.53 -14.94
CA LYS A 64 43.49 23.38 -14.09
C LYS A 64 42.03 22.95 -14.14
N LEU A 65 41.10 23.87 -14.32
CA LEU A 65 39.67 23.57 -14.43
C LEU A 65 39.36 22.95 -15.79
N ARG A 66 39.96 23.51 -16.85
CA ARG A 66 39.86 23.01 -18.23
C ARG A 66 40.37 21.57 -18.34
N LEU A 67 41.56 21.32 -17.80
CA LEU A 67 42.15 19.97 -17.73
C LEU A 67 41.24 19.01 -16.95
N LYS A 68 40.56 19.46 -15.89
CA LYS A 68 39.63 18.61 -15.12
C LYS A 68 38.36 18.26 -15.87
N VAL A 69 37.78 19.19 -16.64
CA VAL A 69 36.59 18.91 -17.46
C VAL A 69 36.97 17.97 -18.60
N HIS A 70 38.08 18.24 -19.28
CA HIS A 70 38.58 17.41 -20.35
C HIS A 70 38.93 15.99 -19.87
N ASN A 71 39.76 15.86 -18.83
CA ASN A 71 40.11 14.54 -18.27
C ASN A 71 38.89 13.73 -17.82
N PHE A 72 37.85 14.42 -17.33
CA PHE A 72 36.62 13.75 -16.93
C PHE A 72 35.76 13.34 -18.12
N SER A 73 35.66 14.17 -19.16
CA SER A 73 35.01 13.80 -20.43
C SER A 73 35.71 12.60 -21.06
N SER A 74 37.04 12.64 -21.14
CA SER A 74 37.87 11.52 -21.61
C SER A 74 37.71 10.27 -20.75
N SER A 75 37.53 10.40 -19.43
CA SER A 75 37.24 9.26 -18.54
C SER A 75 35.87 8.64 -18.82
N ILE A 76 34.86 9.44 -19.17
CA ILE A 76 33.55 8.92 -19.58
C ILE A 76 33.68 8.17 -20.93
N ALA A 77 34.42 8.76 -21.87
CA ALA A 77 34.69 8.19 -23.20
C ALA A 77 35.42 6.84 -23.10
N LEU A 78 36.46 6.75 -22.26
CA LEU A 78 37.22 5.52 -22.00
C LEU A 78 36.39 4.41 -21.36
N HIS A 79 35.22 4.72 -20.80
CA HIS A 79 34.31 3.77 -20.19
C HIS A 79 33.04 3.54 -21.04
N GLN A 80 33.00 4.06 -22.27
CA GLN A 80 31.99 3.68 -23.25
C GLN A 80 32.27 2.25 -23.73
N SER A 81 31.71 1.26 -23.04
CA SER A 81 31.44 -0.04 -23.66
C SER A 81 30.01 -0.06 -24.17
N GLU A 82 29.75 -0.74 -25.29
CA GLU A 82 28.39 -0.98 -25.80
C GLU A 82 27.49 -1.63 -24.74
N GLN A 83 28.08 -2.29 -23.73
CA GLN A 83 27.37 -2.95 -22.64
C GLN A 83 26.89 -2.01 -21.52
N HIS A 84 27.42 -0.78 -21.43
CA HIS A 84 27.09 0.16 -20.35
C HIS A 84 26.83 1.60 -20.86
N PRO A 85 25.71 1.83 -21.56
CA PRO A 85 25.36 3.13 -22.12
C PRO A 85 25.07 4.22 -21.06
N TYR A 86 25.05 3.87 -19.77
CA TYR A 86 24.63 4.73 -18.67
C TYR A 86 25.75 5.00 -17.65
N LEU A 87 25.71 6.18 -17.04
CA LEU A 87 26.59 6.52 -15.91
C LEU A 87 26.22 5.73 -14.65
N ASP A 88 27.24 5.24 -13.95
CA ASP A 88 27.10 4.65 -12.63
C ASP A 88 26.85 5.72 -11.55
N LYS A 89 26.58 5.26 -10.34
CA LYS A 89 26.29 6.14 -9.20
C LYS A 89 27.49 7.00 -8.79
N ASN A 90 28.70 6.48 -8.82
CA ASN A 90 29.89 7.22 -8.43
C ASN A 90 30.22 8.29 -9.48
N GLU A 91 30.13 7.95 -10.76
CA GLU A 91 30.31 8.84 -11.89
C GLU A 91 29.31 10.00 -11.85
N LEU A 92 28.02 9.74 -11.62
CA LEU A 92 27.00 10.79 -11.48
C LEU A 92 27.35 11.81 -10.37
N LEU A 93 27.82 11.31 -9.22
CA LEU A 93 28.22 12.19 -8.11
C LEU A 93 29.48 12.99 -8.43
N GLN A 94 30.44 12.38 -9.13
CA GLN A 94 31.65 13.05 -9.59
C GLN A 94 31.31 14.13 -10.62
N CYS A 95 30.49 13.82 -11.63
CA CYS A 95 29.96 14.77 -12.62
C CYS A 95 29.33 15.98 -11.91
N ALA A 96 28.39 15.73 -11.00
CA ALA A 96 27.65 16.78 -10.30
C ALA A 96 28.59 17.70 -9.49
N LYS A 97 29.58 17.12 -8.79
CA LYS A 97 30.59 17.88 -8.06
C LYS A 97 31.49 18.70 -8.98
N LEU A 98 31.89 18.13 -10.13
CA LEU A 98 32.72 18.81 -11.12
C LEU A 98 31.99 19.99 -11.73
N MET A 99 30.78 19.78 -12.24
CA MET A 99 29.93 20.85 -12.80
C MET A 99 29.68 21.96 -11.77
N ARG A 100 29.50 21.60 -10.49
CA ARG A 100 29.35 22.60 -9.43
C ARG A 100 30.62 23.42 -9.21
N LYS A 101 31.82 22.81 -9.30
CA LYS A 101 33.10 23.53 -9.22
C LYS A 101 33.26 24.45 -10.42
N VAL A 102 32.98 23.97 -11.63
CA VAL A 102 33.04 24.78 -12.86
C VAL A 102 32.15 26.01 -12.76
N SER A 103 30.88 25.82 -12.35
CA SER A 103 29.95 26.93 -12.12
C SER A 103 30.44 27.98 -11.10
N LYS A 104 31.23 27.58 -10.08
CA LYS A 104 31.79 28.54 -9.12
C LYS A 104 32.98 29.31 -9.69
N SER A 105 33.76 28.68 -10.57
CA SER A 105 34.95 29.28 -11.20
C SER A 105 34.61 30.24 -12.34
N LEU A 106 33.42 30.12 -12.94
CA LEU A 106 32.92 31.09 -13.94
C LEU A 106 32.53 32.42 -13.24
N SER A 107 33.42 33.41 -13.20
CA SER A 107 33.18 34.79 -12.70
C SER A 107 33.09 35.82 -13.85
N GLY A 108 32.74 37.08 -13.54
CA GLY A 108 33.08 38.26 -14.37
C GLY A 108 32.13 38.71 -15.49
N GLY A 109 31.60 37.83 -16.33
CA GLY A 109 30.72 38.23 -17.47
C GLY A 109 29.77 37.15 -17.96
N ASN A 110 29.87 35.95 -17.39
CA ASN A 110 29.36 34.71 -18.01
C ASN A 110 28.16 34.15 -17.25
N LYS A 111 27.17 35.02 -17.00
CA LYS A 111 26.00 34.69 -16.17
C LYS A 111 25.20 33.52 -16.75
N LYS A 112 25.12 33.38 -18.08
CA LYS A 112 24.40 32.28 -18.76
C LYS A 112 25.08 30.93 -18.51
N HIS A 113 26.34 30.74 -18.94
CA HIS A 113 27.11 29.51 -18.71
C HIS A 113 27.16 29.10 -17.24
N ARG A 114 27.43 30.06 -16.35
CA ARG A 114 27.41 29.82 -14.90
C ARG A 114 26.10 29.23 -14.42
N VAL A 115 24.97 29.74 -14.93
CA VAL A 115 23.63 29.25 -14.61
C VAL A 115 23.40 27.88 -15.22
N SER A 116 23.67 27.67 -16.51
CA SER A 116 23.49 26.37 -17.19
C SER A 116 24.27 25.26 -16.48
N THR A 117 25.55 25.46 -16.19
CA THR A 117 26.39 24.47 -15.50
C THR A 117 25.94 24.25 -14.05
N HIS A 118 25.42 25.28 -13.37
CA HIS A 118 24.83 25.13 -12.03
C HIS A 118 23.55 24.27 -12.06
N LEU A 119 22.67 24.54 -13.01
CA LEU A 119 21.42 23.80 -13.17
C LEU A 119 21.70 22.34 -13.56
N LEU A 120 22.64 22.11 -14.48
CA LEU A 120 23.11 20.77 -14.83
C LEU A 120 23.66 20.04 -13.60
N SER A 121 24.46 20.71 -12.76
CA SER A 121 24.98 20.09 -11.53
C SER A 121 23.88 19.63 -10.57
N LYS A 122 22.76 20.38 -10.49
CA LYS A 122 21.60 20.01 -9.67
C LYS A 122 20.85 18.82 -10.26
N HIS A 123 20.71 18.79 -11.59
CA HIS A 123 20.04 17.72 -12.31
C HIS A 123 20.81 16.39 -12.19
N LEU A 124 22.12 16.41 -12.44
CA LEU A 124 23.03 15.28 -12.22
C LEU A 124 23.00 14.78 -10.76
N TYR A 125 22.94 15.70 -9.79
CA TYR A 125 22.84 15.34 -8.38
C TYR A 125 21.50 14.69 -8.03
N CYS A 126 20.41 15.14 -8.65
CA CYS A 126 19.10 14.50 -8.50
C CYS A 126 19.12 13.07 -9.05
N ALA A 127 19.70 12.85 -10.23
CA ALA A 127 19.88 11.51 -10.81
C ALA A 127 20.70 10.60 -9.88
N TRP A 128 21.77 11.12 -9.27
CA TRP A 128 22.52 10.40 -8.24
C TRP A 128 21.65 10.01 -7.03
N VAL A 129 20.87 10.95 -6.50
CA VAL A 129 19.95 10.67 -5.36
C VAL A 129 18.95 9.58 -5.75
N GLN A 130 18.39 9.62 -6.97
CA GLN A 130 17.44 8.61 -7.44
C GLN A 130 18.08 7.24 -7.55
N LYS A 131 19.30 7.14 -8.09
CA LYS A 131 20.04 5.87 -8.15
C LYS A 131 20.33 5.32 -6.75
N ASP A 132 20.75 6.16 -5.81
CA ASP A 132 20.95 5.74 -4.41
C ASP A 132 19.65 5.27 -3.73
N VAL A 133 18.52 5.93 -4.02
CA VAL A 133 17.20 5.51 -3.54
C VAL A 133 16.81 4.16 -4.11
N SER A 134 17.01 3.92 -5.41
CA SER A 134 16.74 2.63 -6.06
C SER A 134 17.58 1.50 -5.45
N ASP A 135 18.88 1.71 -5.24
CA ASP A 135 19.76 0.72 -4.58
C ASP A 135 19.25 0.39 -3.17
N ARG A 136 18.90 1.41 -2.39
CA ARG A 136 18.38 1.24 -1.03
C ARG A 136 17.01 0.60 -1.03
N ARG A 137 16.16 0.90 -2.00
CA ARG A 137 14.83 0.29 -2.16
C ARG A 137 14.99 -1.22 -2.33
N LEU A 138 15.89 -1.67 -3.19
CA LEU A 138 16.15 -3.10 -3.38
C LEU A 138 16.62 -3.77 -2.09
N LYS A 139 17.56 -3.15 -1.37
CA LYS A 139 18.03 -3.64 -0.07
C LYS A 139 16.90 -3.69 0.96
N LEU A 140 16.08 -2.66 1.05
CA LEU A 140 14.94 -2.60 1.97
C LEU A 140 13.86 -3.63 1.61
N LEU A 141 13.60 -3.87 0.32
CA LEU A 141 12.71 -4.95 -0.12
C LEU A 141 13.23 -6.31 0.32
N GLN A 142 14.53 -6.56 0.18
CA GLN A 142 15.15 -7.80 0.67
C GLN A 142 15.03 -7.92 2.20
N GLU A 143 15.37 -6.88 2.95
CA GLU A 143 15.29 -6.84 4.42
C GLU A 143 13.86 -7.01 4.96
N ASN A 144 12.85 -6.57 4.19
CA ASN A 144 11.45 -6.61 4.57
C ASN A 144 10.65 -7.68 3.80
N SER A 145 11.30 -8.51 2.99
CA SER A 145 10.69 -9.57 2.17
C SER A 145 9.87 -10.56 2.98
N ARG A 146 10.16 -10.71 4.27
CA ARG A 146 9.32 -11.48 5.20
C ARG A 146 7.86 -11.03 5.20
N PHE A 147 7.57 -9.74 5.03
CA PHE A 147 6.20 -9.25 4.99
C PHE A 147 5.49 -9.57 3.65
N LEU A 148 6.13 -10.29 2.72
CA LEU A 148 5.43 -10.89 1.59
C LEU A 148 4.52 -12.03 2.02
N GLN A 149 4.87 -12.74 3.10
CA GLN A 149 4.06 -13.81 3.68
C GLN A 149 3.07 -13.21 4.69
N PRO A 150 1.75 -13.35 4.46
CA PRO A 150 0.73 -12.96 5.44
C PRO A 150 0.91 -13.61 6.80
N GLY A 151 0.57 -12.87 7.86
CA GLY A 151 0.76 -13.26 9.25
C GLY A 151 2.12 -12.86 9.84
N ASN A 152 3.14 -12.59 9.01
CA ASN A 152 4.43 -12.14 9.52
C ASN A 152 4.31 -10.76 10.19
N SER A 153 4.89 -10.65 11.38
CA SER A 153 4.77 -9.45 12.21
C SER A 153 6.10 -9.05 12.85
N SER A 154 6.20 -7.77 13.19
CA SER A 154 7.25 -7.25 14.05
C SER A 154 6.64 -6.27 15.03
N HIS A 155 6.82 -6.57 16.31
CA HIS A 155 6.34 -5.75 17.40
C HIS A 155 7.52 -5.15 18.15
N LYS A 156 7.40 -3.86 18.48
CA LYS A 156 8.37 -3.15 19.32
C LYS A 156 7.60 -2.37 20.35
N SER A 157 7.88 -2.58 21.63
CA SER A 157 7.18 -1.91 22.71
C SER A 157 8.16 -1.34 23.74
N VAL A 158 7.74 -0.20 24.30
CA VAL A 158 8.38 0.43 25.45
C VAL A 158 7.30 0.57 26.51
N ASN A 159 7.55 -0.02 27.67
CA ASN A 159 6.59 -0.06 28.78
C ASN A 159 7.21 0.70 29.96
N VAL A 160 6.42 1.55 30.59
CA VAL A 160 6.77 2.24 31.84
C VAL A 160 5.64 1.97 32.82
N GLY A 161 5.94 1.33 33.93
CA GLY A 161 4.96 0.99 34.94
C GLY A 161 5.40 1.38 36.35
N THR A 162 4.42 1.67 37.19
CA THR A 162 4.60 1.84 38.62
C THR A 162 3.70 0.87 39.36
N GLY A 163 4.26 0.14 40.31
CA GLY A 163 3.53 -0.73 41.23
C GLY A 163 3.66 -0.22 42.65
N ALA A 164 2.53 -0.11 43.35
CA ALA A 164 2.49 0.15 44.80
C ALA A 164 1.79 -1.04 45.47
N GLY A 165 2.52 -1.73 46.34
CA GLY A 165 1.99 -2.86 47.11
C GLY A 165 1.70 -2.44 48.56
N ILE A 166 0.57 -2.88 49.09
CA ILE A 166 0.34 -2.88 50.54
C ILE A 166 0.56 -4.32 51.01
N PRO A 167 1.64 -4.62 51.75
CA PRO A 167 1.78 -5.93 52.38
C PRO A 167 0.73 -6.03 53.49
N ALA A 168 -0.28 -6.88 53.30
CA ALA A 168 -1.21 -7.22 54.37
C ALA A 168 -0.67 -8.44 55.13
N ALA A 169 -0.84 -8.45 56.46
CA ALA A 169 -0.23 -9.48 57.31
C ALA A 169 -0.68 -10.90 56.94
N HIS A 170 0.30 -11.81 57.01
CA HIS A 170 0.29 -13.27 56.95
C HIS A 170 -0.37 -14.06 55.80
N LEU A 171 -1.34 -13.58 55.02
CA LEU A 171 -1.94 -14.42 53.94
C LEU A 171 -2.44 -13.68 52.70
N THR A 172 -2.40 -12.34 52.66
CA THR A 172 -2.94 -11.56 51.53
C THR A 172 -1.98 -10.47 51.07
N SER A 173 -1.91 -10.23 49.76
CA SER A 173 -1.26 -9.02 49.23
C SER A 173 -2.14 -8.34 48.19
N LEU A 174 -2.18 -7.01 48.26
CA LEU A 174 -2.87 -6.16 47.30
C LEU A 174 -1.83 -5.31 46.58
N MET A 175 -1.81 -5.39 45.26
CA MET A 175 -0.94 -4.58 44.41
C MET A 175 -1.78 -3.73 43.47
N LEU A 176 -1.60 -2.41 43.54
CA LEU A 176 -2.08 -1.49 42.52
C LEU A 176 -0.96 -1.30 41.50
N ASN A 177 -1.28 -1.57 40.24
CA ASN A 177 -0.35 -1.41 39.12
C ASN A 177 -0.92 -0.38 38.14
N THR A 178 -0.12 0.60 37.75
CA THR A 178 -0.42 1.50 36.64
C THR A 178 0.68 1.43 35.59
N GLY A 179 0.31 1.33 34.32
CA GLY A 179 1.25 1.15 33.22
C GLY A 179 0.94 2.03 32.03
N LEU A 180 1.99 2.51 31.37
CA LEU A 180 1.96 3.12 30.05
C LEU A 180 2.81 2.28 29.10
N THR A 181 2.18 1.76 28.05
CA THR A 181 2.85 0.99 27.01
C THR A 181 2.73 1.73 25.68
N VAL A 182 3.86 2.02 25.03
CA VAL A 182 3.89 2.53 23.66
C VAL A 182 4.44 1.44 22.75
N SER A 183 3.60 0.94 21.86
CA SER A 183 3.99 -0.08 20.89
C SER A 183 4.01 0.46 19.46
N LYS A 184 4.86 -0.15 18.64
CA LYS A 184 4.88 -0.04 17.19
C LYS A 184 4.80 -1.43 16.61
N THR A 185 3.73 -1.70 15.88
CA THR A 185 3.54 -2.96 15.19
C THR A 185 3.73 -2.72 13.69
N THR A 186 4.35 -3.66 13.02
CA THR A 186 4.32 -3.77 11.57
C THR A 186 3.99 -5.20 11.24
N ASP A 187 2.84 -5.43 10.65
CA ASP A 187 2.26 -6.73 10.38
C ASP A 187 1.71 -6.77 8.96
N CYS A 188 1.65 -7.98 8.41
CA CYS A 188 1.08 -8.24 7.10
C CYS A 188 -0.22 -9.03 7.31
N ASP A 189 -1.35 -8.44 6.94
CA ASP A 189 -2.65 -9.10 7.05
C ASP A 189 -2.81 -10.21 5.98
N ASP A 190 -3.94 -10.91 6.04
CA ASP A 190 -4.24 -12.02 5.12
C ASP A 190 -4.41 -11.61 3.65
N GLU A 191 -4.62 -10.31 3.40
CA GLU A 191 -4.66 -9.70 2.08
C GLU A 191 -3.33 -9.07 1.68
N GLY A 192 -2.28 -9.32 2.46
CA GLY A 192 -0.95 -8.78 2.22
C GLY A 192 -0.82 -7.27 2.40
N ILE A 193 -1.81 -6.66 3.06
CA ILE A 193 -1.76 -5.28 3.47
C ILE A 193 -0.75 -5.21 4.62
N VAL A 194 0.32 -4.45 4.40
CA VAL A 194 1.27 -4.17 5.46
C VAL A 194 0.69 -3.05 6.31
N GLU A 195 0.22 -3.36 7.51
CA GLU A 195 -0.18 -2.36 8.48
C GLU A 195 1.03 -1.93 9.30
N LYS A 196 1.10 -0.63 9.57
CA LYS A 196 2.03 -0.06 10.53
C LYS A 196 1.27 0.77 11.54
N SER A 197 1.09 0.23 12.72
CA SER A 197 0.38 0.89 13.80
C SER A 197 1.34 1.39 14.88
N LYS A 198 0.92 2.48 15.54
CA LYS A 198 1.50 2.93 16.80
C LYS A 198 0.39 3.01 17.82
N GLU A 199 0.47 2.18 18.85
CA GLU A 199 -0.54 2.12 19.91
C GLU A 199 0.04 2.68 21.20
N THR A 200 -0.82 3.31 21.98
CA THR A 200 -0.48 3.80 23.32
C THR A 200 -1.55 3.29 24.27
N ASN A 201 -1.14 2.39 25.15
CA ASN A 201 -2.02 1.69 26.07
C ASN A 201 -1.74 2.20 27.47
N VAL A 202 -2.78 2.64 28.16
CA VAL A 202 -2.75 3.02 29.57
C VAL A 202 -3.50 1.94 30.33
N SER A 203 -2.84 1.24 31.24
CA SER A 203 -3.45 0.19 32.05
C SER A 203 -3.44 0.57 33.53
N ALA A 204 -4.49 0.19 34.24
CA ALA A 204 -4.58 0.25 35.69
C ALA A 204 -5.19 -1.06 36.19
N GLY A 205 -4.49 -1.74 37.08
CA GLY A 205 -4.88 -3.06 37.57
C GLY A 205 -4.76 -3.17 39.08
N ILE A 206 -5.66 -3.93 39.68
CA ILE A 206 -5.59 -4.35 41.07
C ILE A 206 -5.41 -5.87 41.07
N THR A 207 -4.28 -6.31 41.62
CA THR A 207 -4.00 -7.73 41.83
C THR A 207 -4.13 -8.03 43.32
N ALA A 208 -5.05 -8.93 43.66
CA ALA A 208 -5.17 -9.51 44.99
C ALA A 208 -4.63 -10.94 44.96
N SER A 209 -3.73 -11.27 45.87
CA SER A 209 -3.31 -12.66 46.06
C SER A 209 -3.63 -13.12 47.47
N LEU A 210 -4.13 -14.35 47.56
CA LEU A 210 -4.44 -15.02 48.80
C LEU A 210 -3.67 -16.35 48.81
N ASN A 211 -2.70 -16.45 49.70
CA ASN A 211 -1.91 -17.65 49.87
C ASN A 211 -2.65 -18.54 50.85
N LEU A 212 -3.24 -19.64 50.40
CA LEU A 212 -4.01 -20.56 51.25
C LEU A 212 -3.09 -21.50 52.05
N THR A 213 -1.93 -21.85 51.50
CA THR A 213 -0.87 -22.66 52.14
C THR A 213 0.50 -22.30 51.55
N SER A 214 1.60 -22.89 52.05
CA SER A 214 2.93 -22.78 51.43
C SER A 214 3.02 -23.34 50.00
N HIS A 215 1.99 -24.05 49.53
CA HIS A 215 1.97 -24.73 48.22
C HIS A 215 0.76 -24.34 47.34
N ALA A 216 -0.21 -23.56 47.85
CA ALA A 216 -1.41 -23.17 47.11
C ALA A 216 -1.67 -21.66 47.22
N ASN A 217 -1.60 -20.97 46.09
CA ASN A 217 -1.85 -19.53 45.98
C ASN A 217 -3.03 -19.29 45.03
N ILE A 218 -4.09 -18.64 45.53
CA ILE A 218 -5.16 -18.10 44.69
C ILE A 218 -4.80 -16.67 44.34
N LYS A 219 -4.60 -16.39 43.05
CA LYS A 219 -4.38 -15.01 42.56
C LYS A 219 -5.61 -14.56 41.80
N GLY A 220 -6.29 -13.55 42.34
CA GLY A 220 -7.36 -12.80 41.70
C GLY A 220 -6.81 -11.50 41.13
N SER A 221 -6.95 -11.23 39.85
CA SER A 221 -6.58 -9.91 39.31
C SER A 221 -7.71 -9.32 38.50
N ILE A 222 -8.00 -8.05 38.75
CA ILE A 222 -8.85 -7.21 37.92
C ILE A 222 -7.93 -6.22 37.22
N ASN A 223 -7.75 -6.39 35.92
CA ASN A 223 -7.01 -5.43 35.12
C ASN A 223 -7.99 -4.68 34.22
N ALA A 224 -8.04 -3.36 34.35
CA ALA A 224 -8.70 -2.49 33.40
C ALA A 224 -7.62 -1.85 32.52
N SER A 225 -7.77 -1.92 31.20
CA SER A 225 -6.89 -1.15 30.32
C SER A 225 -7.68 -0.35 29.31
N HIS A 226 -7.24 0.88 29.12
CA HIS A 226 -7.72 1.75 28.08
C HIS A 226 -6.60 1.92 27.06
N SER A 227 -6.88 1.44 25.85
CA SER A 227 -5.95 1.47 24.74
C SER A 227 -6.45 2.49 23.72
N ARG A 228 -5.55 3.41 23.36
CA ARG A 228 -5.78 4.38 22.29
C ARG A 228 -4.82 4.09 21.15
N SER A 229 -5.33 3.53 20.06
CA SER A 229 -4.55 3.42 18.84
C SER A 229 -4.36 4.80 18.22
N SER A 230 -3.10 5.24 18.12
CA SER A 230 -2.78 6.65 17.88
C SER A 230 -2.52 7.01 16.41
N ARG A 231 -2.59 6.03 15.49
CA ARG A 231 -2.67 6.12 14.02
C ARG A 231 -2.06 4.84 13.40
N GLY A 232 -2.88 4.00 12.78
CA GLY A 232 -2.43 3.00 11.81
C GLY A 232 -2.15 3.65 10.46
N VAL A 233 -1.21 3.09 9.70
CA VAL A 233 -1.06 3.36 8.26
C VAL A 233 -0.99 2.03 7.54
N ASN A 234 -1.93 1.82 6.62
CA ASN A 234 -2.02 0.59 5.85
C ASN A 234 -1.41 0.82 4.47
N PHE A 235 -0.47 -0.03 4.10
CA PHE A 235 0.17 -0.07 2.79
C PHE A 235 -0.42 -1.24 2.01
N ALA A 236 -0.88 -0.99 0.79
CA ALA A 236 -1.52 -2.03 -0.04
C ALA A 236 -0.54 -3.16 -0.43
N SER A 237 0.76 -2.90 -0.33
CA SER A 237 1.81 -3.88 -0.60
C SER A 237 3.07 -3.58 0.20
N LEU A 238 3.98 -4.58 0.29
CA LEU A 238 5.34 -4.38 0.79
C LEU A 238 6.08 -3.28 0.03
N GLU A 239 5.87 -3.17 -1.28
CA GLU A 239 6.52 -2.13 -2.07
C GLU A 239 6.09 -0.72 -1.64
N ASP A 240 4.79 -0.50 -1.42
CA ASP A 240 4.29 0.79 -0.94
C ASP A 240 4.86 1.13 0.45
N TYR A 241 5.01 0.11 1.31
CA TYR A 241 5.66 0.27 2.60
C TYR A 241 7.14 0.67 2.45
N VAL A 242 7.90 0.00 1.59
CA VAL A 242 9.31 0.33 1.33
C VAL A 242 9.44 1.70 0.67
N ASP A 243 8.57 2.05 -0.26
CA ASP A 243 8.57 3.36 -0.91
C ASP A 243 8.30 4.48 0.11
N SER A 244 7.45 4.22 1.11
CA SER A 244 7.27 5.12 2.26
C SER A 244 8.55 5.30 3.08
N LEU A 245 9.34 4.24 3.27
CA LEU A 245 10.65 4.33 3.93
C LEU A 245 11.65 5.13 3.08
N CYS A 246 11.72 4.85 1.78
CA CYS A 246 12.58 5.54 0.82
C CYS A 246 12.27 7.05 0.74
N SER A 247 11.00 7.43 0.77
CA SER A 247 10.59 8.84 0.75
C SER A 247 11.10 9.66 1.94
N LYS A 248 11.39 9.00 3.07
CA LYS A 248 11.89 9.61 4.30
C LYS A 248 13.41 9.77 4.31
N LEU A 249 14.12 9.23 3.31
CA LEU A 249 15.56 9.39 3.17
C LEU A 249 15.93 10.87 2.98
N ARG A 250 17.05 11.27 3.58
CA ARG A 250 17.56 12.64 3.50
C ARG A 250 19.02 12.68 3.10
N TYR A 251 19.34 13.62 2.22
CA TYR A 251 20.65 13.77 1.58
C TYR A 251 21.22 15.17 1.83
N HIS A 252 22.52 15.25 2.07
CA HIS A 252 23.24 16.53 2.14
C HIS A 252 23.35 17.16 0.76
N GLY A 253 23.29 18.48 0.67
CA GLY A 253 23.56 19.15 -0.61
C GLY A 253 25.01 18.95 -1.07
N LEU A 254 25.29 19.24 -2.35
CA LEU A 254 26.64 19.23 -2.93
C LEU A 254 27.67 20.06 -2.14
N ASN A 255 27.22 21.05 -1.37
CA ASN A 255 28.03 21.77 -0.39
C ASN A 255 27.85 21.13 1.01
N LYS A 256 28.79 20.27 1.44
CA LYS A 256 28.81 19.71 2.81
C LYS A 256 28.74 20.79 3.91
N ARG A 257 29.23 22.02 3.62
CA ARG A 257 29.24 23.16 4.56
C ARG A 257 27.86 23.71 4.94
N MET A 258 26.78 23.37 4.23
CA MET A 258 25.42 23.90 4.50
C MET A 258 24.60 23.09 5.53
N GLY A 259 25.12 21.97 6.07
CA GLY A 259 24.59 21.22 7.23
C GLY A 259 23.22 20.54 7.08
N LYS A 260 22.27 21.15 6.39
CA LYS A 260 20.88 20.70 6.28
C LYS A 260 20.77 19.53 5.28
N LYS A 261 20.26 18.40 5.75
CA LYS A 261 19.84 17.29 4.91
C LYS A 261 18.44 17.60 4.36
N HIS A 262 18.27 17.48 3.06
CA HIS A 262 16.98 17.65 2.39
C HIS A 262 16.42 16.29 1.97
N SER A 263 15.09 16.18 1.83
CA SER A 263 14.45 14.93 1.38
C SER A 263 14.72 14.64 -0.10
N VAL A 264 14.50 13.39 -0.52
CA VAL A 264 14.52 12.98 -1.94
C VAL A 264 13.60 13.89 -2.78
N LYS A 265 12.39 14.11 -2.29
CA LYS A 265 11.38 14.99 -2.90
C LYS A 265 11.91 16.41 -3.17
N TYR A 266 12.71 16.96 -2.26
CA TYR A 266 13.29 18.29 -2.45
C TYR A 266 14.21 18.35 -3.67
N TYR A 267 15.09 17.36 -3.85
CA TYR A 267 16.02 17.34 -4.98
C TYR A 267 15.30 17.11 -6.31
N GLN A 268 14.30 16.23 -6.32
CA GLN A 268 13.45 16.00 -7.49
C GLN A 268 12.66 17.24 -7.88
N ASN A 269 12.00 17.89 -6.92
CA ASN A 269 11.32 19.17 -7.16
C ASN A 269 12.29 20.23 -7.67
N THR A 270 13.48 20.33 -7.08
CA THR A 270 14.49 21.29 -7.52
C THR A 270 14.94 21.00 -8.95
N SER A 271 15.13 19.74 -9.31
CA SER A 271 15.50 19.34 -10.67
C SER A 271 14.39 19.67 -11.66
N LEU A 272 13.16 19.23 -11.37
CA LEU A 272 11.99 19.43 -12.21
C LEU A 272 11.68 20.92 -12.45
N ASN A 273 11.68 21.73 -11.38
CA ASN A 273 11.39 23.16 -11.51
C ASN A 273 12.46 23.88 -12.36
N ASN A 274 13.69 23.41 -12.35
CA ASN A 274 14.77 24.01 -13.14
C ASN A 274 14.89 23.42 -14.56
N LEU A 275 14.03 22.45 -14.95
CA LEU A 275 14.16 21.73 -16.21
C LEU A 275 13.95 22.64 -17.43
N ASP A 276 12.87 23.43 -17.44
CA ASP A 276 12.56 24.34 -18.54
C ASP A 276 13.65 25.42 -18.67
N ARG A 277 14.13 25.94 -17.54
CA ARG A 277 15.23 26.89 -17.50
C ARG A 277 16.54 26.28 -18.00
N LEU A 278 16.81 25.02 -17.65
CA LEU A 278 17.98 24.28 -18.12
C LEU A 278 17.91 24.14 -19.65
N ASN A 279 16.81 23.61 -20.18
CA ASN A 279 16.55 23.47 -21.62
C ASN A 279 16.72 24.80 -22.36
N HIS A 280 16.08 25.87 -21.87
CA HIS A 280 16.18 27.21 -22.48
C HIS A 280 17.61 27.78 -22.44
N THR A 281 18.35 27.57 -21.35
CA THR A 281 19.73 28.08 -21.28
C THR A 281 20.71 27.30 -22.16
N PHE A 282 20.39 26.05 -22.51
CA PHE A 282 21.21 25.25 -23.42
C PHE A 282 20.83 25.45 -24.89
N SER A 283 19.54 25.67 -25.21
CA SER A 283 19.12 25.99 -26.58
C SER A 283 19.70 27.31 -27.09
N LEU A 284 19.87 28.30 -26.22
CA LEU A 284 20.49 29.59 -26.56
C LEU A 284 22.01 29.53 -26.81
N ASN A 285 22.66 28.39 -26.57
CA ASN A 285 24.11 28.25 -26.76
C ASN A 285 24.50 27.72 -28.17
N GLY A 286 23.52 27.49 -29.06
CA GLY A 286 23.76 27.44 -30.51
C GLY A 286 24.39 26.17 -31.11
N LYS A 287 24.71 25.14 -30.31
CA LYS A 287 25.15 23.83 -30.82
C LYS A 287 24.24 22.74 -30.21
N THR A 288 23.50 22.04 -31.08
CA THR A 288 22.56 20.93 -30.84
C THR A 288 21.57 21.08 -29.64
N PRO A 289 20.25 21.09 -29.86
CA PRO A 289 19.29 21.19 -28.77
C PRO A 289 19.31 19.89 -27.94
N PHE A 290 19.92 19.97 -26.77
CA PHE A 290 19.79 18.93 -25.76
C PHE A 290 18.42 19.04 -25.07
N LEU A 291 17.67 17.94 -25.06
CA LEU A 291 16.43 17.86 -24.30
C LEU A 291 16.68 17.12 -22.99
N PHE A 292 16.65 17.87 -21.89
CA PHE A 292 16.62 17.28 -20.56
C PHE A 292 15.20 16.87 -20.22
N THR A 293 15.03 15.64 -19.76
CA THR A 293 13.76 15.12 -19.26
C THR A 293 13.90 14.82 -17.77
N CYS A 294 12.81 14.99 -17.01
CA CYS A 294 12.77 14.61 -15.60
C CYS A 294 11.36 14.09 -15.31
N ARG A 295 11.21 12.89 -14.73
CA ARG A 295 9.87 12.49 -14.28
C ARG A 295 9.45 13.32 -13.08
N ALA A 296 8.15 13.25 -12.80
CA ALA A 296 7.58 13.73 -11.56
C ALA A 296 8.33 13.19 -10.32
N PRO A 297 8.40 13.97 -9.24
CA PRO A 297 9.04 13.57 -7.99
C PRO A 297 8.46 12.26 -7.45
N HIS A 298 9.25 11.50 -6.70
CA HIS A 298 8.78 10.33 -5.95
C HIS A 298 7.60 10.74 -5.08
N GLN A 299 6.44 10.21 -5.41
CA GLN A 299 5.22 10.47 -4.66
C GLN A 299 4.94 9.27 -3.79
N ASN A 300 4.78 9.50 -2.49
CA ASN A 300 4.15 8.50 -1.67
C ASN A 300 2.71 8.37 -2.13
N ASN A 301 2.42 7.27 -2.83
CA ASN A 301 1.06 6.84 -3.19
C ASN A 301 0.28 6.28 -1.98
N VAL A 302 0.78 6.51 -0.77
CA VAL A 302 0.24 5.95 0.46
C VAL A 302 -1.11 6.61 0.72
N LYS A 303 -2.19 5.91 0.37
CA LYS A 303 -3.53 6.21 0.87
C LYS A 303 -3.49 6.01 2.39
N LEU A 304 -3.35 7.11 3.13
CA LEU A 304 -3.42 7.10 4.59
C LEU A 304 -4.82 6.64 4.99
N LYS A 305 -4.95 5.37 5.41
CA LYS A 305 -6.11 4.89 6.16
C LYS A 305 -5.87 5.29 7.61
N GLU A 306 -6.61 6.28 8.10
CA GLU A 306 -6.59 6.61 9.53
C GLU A 306 -7.63 5.76 10.23
N SER A 307 -7.20 4.74 10.97
CA SER A 307 -8.05 4.00 11.90
C SER A 307 -8.09 4.73 13.24
N HIS A 308 -9.29 4.95 13.76
CA HIS A 308 -9.51 5.38 15.14
C HIS A 308 -10.23 4.23 15.83
N GLY A 309 -9.60 3.67 16.85
CA GLY A 309 -10.17 2.59 17.64
C GLY A 309 -10.04 2.92 19.11
N THR A 310 -11.11 2.66 19.85
CA THR A 310 -11.07 2.66 21.31
C THR A 310 -11.16 1.21 21.75
N VAL A 311 -10.18 0.77 22.55
CA VAL A 311 -10.22 -0.57 23.15
C VAL A 311 -10.41 -0.40 24.65
N VAL A 312 -11.47 -1.01 25.15
CA VAL A 312 -11.71 -1.17 26.58
C VAL A 312 -11.59 -2.65 26.89
N SER A 313 -10.63 -3.01 27.72
CA SER A 313 -10.51 -4.37 28.23
C SER A 313 -10.65 -4.43 29.73
N ALA A 314 -11.39 -5.43 30.18
CA ALA A 314 -11.49 -5.83 31.57
C ALA A 314 -11.20 -7.32 31.65
N SER A 315 -10.24 -7.72 32.47
CA SER A 315 -9.96 -9.14 32.71
C SER A 315 -10.10 -9.51 34.17
N LEU A 316 -10.75 -10.66 34.40
CA LEU A 316 -10.86 -11.32 35.69
C LEU A 316 -10.08 -12.64 35.61
N GLY A 317 -8.98 -12.73 36.36
CA GLY A 317 -8.15 -13.93 36.43
C GLY A 317 -8.28 -14.64 37.75
N ALA A 318 -8.34 -15.97 37.73
CA ALA A 318 -8.16 -16.82 38.89
C ALA A 318 -7.10 -17.87 38.56
N ASN A 319 -6.02 -17.89 39.34
CA ASN A 319 -5.00 -18.94 39.24
C ASN A 319 -5.17 -19.94 40.38
N ILE A 320 -5.33 -21.22 40.05
CA ILE A 320 -5.45 -22.30 41.02
C ILE A 320 -4.27 -23.26 40.79
N SER A 321 -3.42 -23.40 41.81
CA SER A 321 -2.32 -24.36 41.85
C SER A 321 -2.64 -25.46 42.87
N PRO A 322 -3.41 -26.48 42.50
CA PRO A 322 -3.79 -27.54 43.45
C PRO A 322 -2.63 -28.52 43.75
N LEU A 323 -1.57 -28.53 42.93
CA LEU A 323 -0.36 -29.37 43.10
C LEU A 323 0.90 -28.56 42.73
N ALA A 324 2.06 -28.90 43.29
CA ALA A 324 3.33 -28.21 43.04
C ALA A 324 3.77 -28.20 41.56
N GLU A 325 3.23 -29.12 40.75
CA GLU A 325 3.64 -29.35 39.36
C GLU A 325 2.62 -28.90 38.31
N LEU A 326 1.34 -28.69 38.68
CA LEU A 326 0.29 -28.24 37.76
C LEU A 326 -0.40 -26.99 38.31
N SER A 327 -0.17 -25.85 37.68
CA SER A 327 -0.92 -24.62 37.94
C SER A 327 -1.75 -24.27 36.71
N VAL A 328 -3.07 -24.21 36.92
CA VAL A 328 -4.04 -23.84 35.88
C VAL A 328 -4.54 -22.45 36.22
N GLY A 329 -4.09 -21.46 35.43
CA GLY A 329 -4.54 -20.09 35.52
C GLY A 329 -5.50 -19.76 34.39
N GLY A 330 -6.79 -19.58 34.72
CA GLY A 330 -7.78 -19.09 33.77
C GLY A 330 -7.95 -17.58 33.91
N THR A 331 -7.82 -16.84 32.81
CA THR A 331 -8.15 -15.41 32.80
C THR A 331 -9.25 -15.15 31.80
N VAL A 332 -10.46 -14.86 32.30
CA VAL A 332 -11.57 -14.45 31.45
C VAL A 332 -11.41 -12.96 31.19
N GLY A 333 -10.91 -12.62 30.00
CA GLY A 333 -10.70 -11.24 29.56
C GLY A 333 -11.74 -10.80 28.55
N TYR A 334 -12.66 -9.92 28.91
CA TYR A 334 -13.52 -9.26 27.94
C TYR A 334 -12.80 -8.03 27.38
N THR A 335 -12.47 -8.07 26.09
CA THR A 335 -11.91 -6.93 25.36
C THR A 335 -12.89 -6.50 24.30
N HIS A 336 -13.64 -5.43 24.54
CA HIS A 336 -14.44 -4.80 23.49
C HIS A 336 -13.58 -3.79 22.75
N GLU A 337 -13.41 -4.02 21.46
CA GLU A 337 -12.77 -3.11 20.54
C GLU A 337 -13.78 -2.75 19.48
N GLU A 338 -14.14 -1.47 19.38
CA GLU A 338 -14.87 -0.92 18.24
C GLU A 338 -13.89 -0.09 17.41
N LYS A 339 -13.71 -0.48 16.15
CA LYS A 339 -12.82 0.18 15.19
C LYS A 339 -13.61 0.63 13.99
N ASP A 340 -13.87 1.93 13.89
CA ASP A 340 -14.33 2.55 12.65
C ASP A 340 -13.13 2.74 11.70
N ILE A 341 -13.00 1.85 10.71
CA ILE A 341 -11.96 2.00 9.68
C ILE A 341 -12.53 2.76 8.49
N TYR A 342 -12.26 4.06 8.42
CA TYR A 342 -12.60 4.85 7.24
C TYR A 342 -11.58 4.64 6.12
N VAL A 343 -11.94 3.80 5.15
CA VAL A 343 -11.15 3.67 3.93
C VAL A 343 -11.56 4.77 2.96
N ASN A 344 -10.68 5.76 2.78
CA ASN A 344 -10.88 6.81 1.79
C ASN A 344 -10.56 6.26 0.40
N PHE A 345 -11.60 5.93 -0.36
CA PHE A 345 -11.46 5.78 -1.81
C PHE A 345 -11.56 7.16 -2.44
N ARG A 346 -10.63 7.39 -3.35
CA ARG A 346 -10.45 8.62 -4.08
C ARG A 346 -10.14 8.23 -5.50
N ASN A 347 -11.18 8.25 -6.32
CA ASN A 347 -11.04 8.36 -7.76
C ASN A 347 -11.24 9.83 -8.12
N SER A 348 -10.63 10.24 -9.21
CA SER A 348 -10.88 11.57 -9.73
C SER A 348 -12.37 11.76 -10.01
N MET A 349 -12.83 13.01 -9.95
CA MET A 349 -14.24 13.31 -10.16
C MET A 349 -14.67 12.94 -11.58
N ALA A 350 -13.80 13.19 -12.57
CA ALA A 350 -14.07 12.90 -13.96
C ALA A 350 -14.28 11.42 -14.20
N LEU A 351 -13.38 10.56 -13.70
CA LEU A 351 -13.52 9.12 -13.85
C LEU A 351 -14.76 8.59 -13.13
N GLU A 352 -15.08 9.11 -11.95
CA GLU A 352 -16.25 8.66 -11.18
C GLU A 352 -17.58 8.99 -11.89
N VAL A 353 -17.67 10.18 -12.48
CA VAL A 353 -18.85 10.60 -13.27
C VAL A 353 -19.01 9.76 -14.54
N MET A 354 -17.88 9.35 -15.15
CA MET A 354 -17.89 8.46 -16.31
C MET A 354 -18.32 7.04 -15.93
N SER A 355 -17.69 6.46 -14.91
CA SER A 355 -17.85 5.05 -14.54
C SER A 355 -19.15 4.74 -13.83
N GLU A 356 -19.70 5.67 -13.04
CA GLU A 356 -20.89 5.41 -12.24
C GLU A 356 -22.09 6.23 -12.73
N ASN A 357 -23.24 5.55 -12.87
CA ASN A 357 -24.55 6.18 -13.02
C ASN A 357 -25.12 6.57 -11.65
N ASN A 358 -24.29 7.01 -10.71
CA ASN A 358 -24.74 7.44 -9.41
C ASN A 358 -25.21 8.91 -9.47
N PRO A 359 -26.51 9.19 -9.27
CA PRO A 359 -27.05 10.55 -9.35
C PRO A 359 -26.38 11.52 -8.38
N PHE A 360 -25.84 11.02 -7.26
CA PHE A 360 -25.13 11.83 -6.28
C PHE A 360 -23.95 12.60 -6.89
N TYR A 361 -23.06 11.93 -7.63
CA TYR A 361 -21.88 12.59 -8.21
C TYR A 361 -22.28 13.58 -9.28
N HIS A 362 -23.27 13.21 -10.09
CA HIS A 362 -23.79 14.05 -11.17
C HIS A 362 -24.42 15.33 -10.64
N ASN A 363 -25.16 15.24 -9.53
CA ASN A 363 -25.76 16.39 -8.85
C ASN A 363 -24.71 17.23 -8.13
N GLU A 364 -23.70 16.62 -7.51
CA GLU A 364 -22.65 17.34 -6.80
C GLU A 364 -21.75 18.14 -7.76
N ILE A 365 -21.43 17.60 -8.94
CA ILE A 365 -20.71 18.35 -9.99
C ILE A 365 -21.54 19.52 -10.51
N GLU A 366 -22.82 19.33 -10.77
CA GLU A 366 -23.70 20.43 -11.19
C GLU A 366 -23.88 21.49 -10.11
N ARG A 367 -23.87 21.09 -8.83
CA ARG A 367 -23.85 22.03 -7.70
C ARG A 367 -22.54 22.83 -7.64
N LEU A 368 -21.41 22.23 -8.01
CA LEU A 368 -20.09 22.87 -7.97
C LEU A 368 -19.81 23.78 -9.17
N ALA A 369 -20.28 23.41 -10.37
CA ALA A 369 -19.99 24.10 -11.62
C ALA A 369 -20.25 25.63 -11.59
N PRO A 370 -21.36 26.15 -11.02
CA PRO A 370 -21.63 27.58 -10.93
C PRO A 370 -20.57 28.39 -10.18
N HIS A 371 -19.82 27.75 -9.27
CA HIS A 371 -18.74 28.40 -8.53
C HIS A 371 -17.48 28.64 -9.37
N PHE A 372 -17.43 28.08 -10.59
CA PHE A 372 -16.32 28.18 -11.52
C PHE A 372 -16.75 28.81 -12.87
N ASN A 373 -17.75 29.69 -12.85
CA ASN A 373 -18.28 30.35 -14.05
C ASN A 373 -17.23 31.05 -14.92
N LEU A 374 -16.16 31.60 -14.33
CA LEU A 374 -15.08 32.23 -15.10
C LEU A 374 -14.29 31.20 -15.92
N ALA A 375 -14.03 30.02 -15.37
CA ALA A 375 -13.38 28.93 -16.10
C ALA A 375 -14.30 28.35 -17.19
N LEU A 376 -15.61 28.28 -16.94
CA LEU A 376 -16.60 27.92 -17.96
C LEU A 376 -16.61 28.91 -19.11
N LYS A 377 -16.73 30.20 -18.82
CA LYS A 377 -16.64 31.24 -19.85
C LYS A 377 -15.32 31.17 -20.61
N ASP A 378 -14.23 30.87 -19.93
CA ASP A 378 -12.95 30.73 -20.60
C ASP A 378 -12.91 29.51 -21.53
N LEU A 379 -13.39 28.34 -21.09
CA LEU A 379 -13.38 27.12 -21.90
C LEU A 379 -14.32 27.19 -23.11
N PHE A 380 -15.40 27.96 -23.01
CA PHE A 380 -16.44 28.07 -24.03
C PHE A 380 -16.52 29.43 -24.72
N GLY A 381 -15.64 30.38 -24.39
CA GLY A 381 -15.75 31.79 -24.80
C GLY A 381 -15.73 32.00 -26.31
N GLU A 382 -15.04 31.14 -27.05
CA GLU A 382 -15.02 31.15 -28.52
C GLU A 382 -16.35 30.70 -29.15
N PHE A 383 -17.25 30.14 -28.34
CA PHE A 383 -18.58 29.67 -28.71
C PHE A 383 -19.69 30.56 -28.14
N GLU A 384 -19.39 31.78 -27.64
CA GLU A 384 -20.36 32.70 -27.00
C GLU A 384 -21.58 33.04 -27.87
N ASN A 385 -21.47 32.92 -29.20
CA ASN A 385 -22.61 33.10 -30.12
C ASN A 385 -23.65 31.96 -30.04
N ASN A 386 -23.36 30.87 -29.33
CA ASN A 386 -24.26 29.74 -29.15
C ASN A 386 -25.06 29.91 -27.85
N ASN A 387 -26.15 30.68 -27.92
CA ASN A 387 -27.10 30.89 -26.82
C ASN A 387 -27.66 29.58 -26.21
N PHE A 388 -27.48 28.43 -26.88
CA PHE A 388 -27.89 27.12 -26.39
C PHE A 388 -26.89 26.45 -25.43
N LEU A 389 -25.65 26.94 -25.29
CA LEU A 389 -24.61 26.27 -24.48
C LEU A 389 -24.66 26.65 -22.99
N ILE A 390 -25.12 27.86 -22.68
CA ILE A 390 -25.23 28.38 -21.31
C ILE A 390 -26.72 28.64 -21.03
N ALA A 391 -27.43 27.59 -20.63
CA ALA A 391 -28.80 27.74 -20.15
C ALA A 391 -28.76 28.49 -18.80
N ASP A 392 -29.51 29.59 -18.71
CA ASP A 392 -29.66 30.44 -17.52
C ASP A 392 -28.35 30.74 -16.77
N ALA A 393 -27.42 31.44 -17.45
CA ALA A 393 -26.25 32.14 -16.87
C ALA A 393 -25.29 31.36 -15.94
N LYS A 394 -25.50 30.06 -15.67
CA LYS A 394 -24.75 29.30 -14.64
C LYS A 394 -24.63 27.80 -14.90
N MET A 395 -25.23 27.24 -15.96
CA MET A 395 -25.14 25.80 -16.25
C MET A 395 -24.88 25.50 -17.72
N LEU A 396 -23.96 24.56 -17.97
CA LEU A 396 -23.77 23.96 -19.28
C LEU A 396 -25.00 23.16 -19.67
N SER A 397 -25.48 23.39 -20.90
CA SER A 397 -26.59 22.64 -21.48
C SER A 397 -26.40 21.13 -21.30
N PRO A 398 -27.48 20.37 -21.04
CA PRO A 398 -27.43 18.91 -20.98
C PRO A 398 -26.91 18.29 -22.28
N ALA A 399 -27.11 18.94 -23.43
CA ALA A 399 -26.65 18.48 -24.73
C ALA A 399 -25.60 19.45 -25.30
N ILE A 400 -24.41 18.91 -25.60
CA ILE A 400 -23.30 19.67 -26.19
C ILE A 400 -22.94 18.99 -27.52
N PRO A 401 -22.85 19.73 -28.64
CA PRO A 401 -22.35 19.21 -29.90
C PRO A 401 -20.94 18.61 -29.76
N GLN A 402 -20.69 17.49 -30.44
CA GLN A 402 -19.43 16.75 -30.37
C GLN A 402 -18.19 17.64 -30.60
N ASN A 403 -18.22 18.47 -31.66
CA ASN A 403 -17.12 19.36 -32.02
C ASN A 403 -16.79 20.37 -30.91
N ILE A 404 -17.80 20.86 -30.20
CA ILE A 404 -17.63 21.79 -29.09
C ILE A 404 -17.03 21.07 -27.89
N LEU A 405 -17.51 19.86 -27.57
CA LEU A 405 -16.95 19.04 -26.50
C LEU A 405 -15.46 18.72 -26.75
N GLU A 406 -15.12 18.32 -27.97
CA GLU A 406 -13.75 18.01 -28.36
C GLU A 406 -12.82 19.23 -28.25
N ALA A 407 -13.28 20.38 -28.74
CA ALA A 407 -12.54 21.64 -28.66
C ALA A 407 -12.35 22.09 -27.21
N SER A 408 -13.37 21.98 -26.36
CA SER A 408 -13.28 22.30 -24.94
C SER A 408 -12.32 21.37 -24.20
N LEU A 409 -12.29 20.07 -24.53
CA LEU A 409 -11.30 19.13 -23.99
C LEU A 409 -9.86 19.51 -24.42
N SER A 410 -9.63 19.82 -25.70
CA SER A 410 -8.33 20.29 -26.19
C SER A 410 -7.86 21.55 -25.46
N ARG A 411 -8.77 22.51 -25.27
CA ARG A 411 -8.47 23.77 -24.61
C ARG A 411 -8.14 23.57 -23.13
N LEU A 412 -8.90 22.72 -22.43
CA LEU A 412 -8.63 22.36 -21.05
C LEU A 412 -7.25 21.72 -20.91
N GLU A 413 -6.91 20.79 -21.79
CA GLU A 413 -5.60 20.14 -21.83
C GLU A 413 -4.46 21.16 -21.97
N GLY A 414 -4.54 22.04 -22.97
CA GLY A 414 -3.55 23.08 -23.22
C GLY A 414 -3.39 24.05 -22.03
N LEU A 415 -4.50 24.43 -21.39
CA LEU A 415 -4.46 25.31 -20.21
C LEU A 415 -3.78 24.64 -19.00
N VAL A 416 -4.03 23.35 -18.76
CA VAL A 416 -3.35 22.59 -17.71
C VAL A 416 -1.84 22.52 -17.96
N ASP A 417 -1.43 22.27 -19.20
CA ASP A 417 -0.01 22.20 -19.57
C ASP A 417 0.70 23.55 -19.40
N VAL A 418 0.10 24.65 -19.89
CA VAL A 418 0.64 26.01 -19.73
C VAL A 418 0.71 26.40 -18.25
N TYR A 419 -0.31 26.06 -17.46
CA TYR A 419 -0.30 26.34 -16.03
C TYR A 419 0.82 25.57 -15.30
N CYS A 420 1.01 24.28 -15.61
CA CYS A 420 2.09 23.48 -15.03
C CYS A 420 3.47 24.09 -15.33
N MET A 421 3.70 24.50 -16.58
CA MET A 421 4.91 25.20 -17.01
C MET A 421 5.11 26.50 -16.22
N ALA A 422 4.08 27.35 -16.12
CA ALA A 422 4.14 28.62 -15.40
C ALA A 422 4.45 28.44 -13.90
N VAL A 423 3.88 27.41 -13.26
CA VAL A 423 4.17 27.06 -11.87
C VAL A 423 5.62 26.59 -11.70
N ARG A 424 6.14 25.75 -12.60
CA ARG A 424 7.55 25.32 -12.54
C ARG A 424 8.52 26.49 -12.65
N GLY A 425 8.29 27.37 -13.63
CA GLY A 425 9.09 28.58 -13.82
C GLY A 425 9.02 29.52 -12.61
N SER A 426 7.82 29.74 -12.07
CA SER A 426 7.61 30.53 -10.84
C SER A 426 8.37 29.95 -9.65
N ASP A 427 8.28 28.63 -9.41
CA ASP A 427 9.00 27.95 -8.33
C ASP A 427 10.53 27.97 -8.54
N ALA A 428 11.00 28.13 -9.77
CA ALA A 428 12.41 28.34 -10.11
C ALA A 428 12.87 29.80 -10.00
N GLY A 429 11.97 30.72 -9.65
CA GLY A 429 12.22 32.15 -9.46
C GLY A 429 12.11 33.00 -10.72
N ASP A 430 11.43 32.52 -11.77
CA ASP A 430 11.13 33.31 -12.97
C ASP A 430 9.91 34.23 -12.73
N LYS A 431 10.13 35.53 -12.90
CA LYS A 431 9.11 36.57 -12.72
C LYS A 431 8.02 36.53 -13.80
N GLN A 432 8.37 36.25 -15.06
CA GLN A 432 7.39 36.18 -16.15
C GLN A 432 6.45 35.00 -15.95
N CYS A 433 7.01 33.83 -15.63
CA CYS A 433 6.21 32.65 -15.28
C CYS A 433 5.34 32.88 -14.03
N SER A 434 5.84 33.65 -13.05
CA SER A 434 5.05 34.03 -11.88
C SER A 434 3.86 34.94 -12.24
N GLN A 435 4.05 35.89 -13.16
CA GLN A 435 2.98 36.75 -13.66
C GLN A 435 1.95 35.93 -14.45
N LEU A 436 2.40 35.08 -15.38
CA LEU A 436 1.53 34.21 -16.16
C LEU A 436 0.70 33.27 -15.27
N LYS A 437 1.33 32.66 -14.26
CA LYS A 437 0.63 31.84 -13.26
C LYS A 437 -0.48 32.63 -12.57
N HIS A 438 -0.20 33.84 -12.09
CA HIS A 438 -1.20 34.68 -11.44
C HIS A 438 -2.31 35.16 -12.39
N GLN A 439 -1.97 35.47 -13.64
CA GLN A 439 -2.95 35.79 -14.68
C GLN A 439 -3.91 34.63 -14.93
N LEU A 440 -3.40 33.40 -15.04
CA LEU A 440 -4.22 32.20 -15.19
C LEU A 440 -5.11 31.96 -13.96
N GLU A 441 -4.55 32.10 -12.75
CA GLU A 441 -5.32 31.98 -11.49
C GLU A 441 -6.44 33.02 -11.41
N THR A 442 -6.18 34.26 -11.84
CA THR A 442 -7.16 35.35 -11.85
C THR A 442 -8.22 35.12 -12.91
N ARG A 443 -7.82 34.74 -14.13
CA ARG A 443 -8.71 34.43 -15.26
C ARG A 443 -9.73 33.34 -14.90
N TRP A 444 -9.31 32.35 -14.11
CA TRP A 444 -10.16 31.25 -13.67
C TRP A 444 -10.86 31.49 -12.32
N GLY A 445 -10.68 32.65 -11.69
CA GLY A 445 -11.32 32.99 -10.41
C GLY A 445 -10.80 32.22 -9.20
N VAL A 446 -9.56 31.71 -9.27
CA VAL A 446 -8.92 30.91 -8.22
C VAL A 446 -7.74 31.65 -7.55
N GLU A 447 -7.74 32.98 -7.64
CA GLU A 447 -6.78 33.85 -6.96
C GLU A 447 -6.73 33.54 -5.45
N GLY A 448 -5.52 33.51 -4.87
CA GLY A 448 -5.30 33.17 -3.46
C GLY A 448 -5.38 31.67 -3.13
N LYS A 449 -5.95 30.83 -4.01
CA LYS A 449 -6.01 29.37 -3.83
C LYS A 449 -4.80 28.63 -4.42
N GLY A 450 -4.09 29.30 -5.34
CA GLY A 450 -2.88 28.79 -5.98
C GLY A 450 -3.10 27.51 -6.79
N ARG A 451 -2.03 26.72 -6.95
CA ARG A 451 -2.02 25.48 -7.77
C ARG A 451 -3.11 24.47 -7.46
N TYR A 452 -3.51 24.32 -6.20
CA TYR A 452 -4.56 23.36 -5.84
C TYR A 452 -5.94 23.86 -6.25
N GLY A 453 -6.19 25.18 -6.18
CA GLY A 453 -7.45 25.77 -6.65
C GLY A 453 -7.61 25.67 -8.15
N PHE A 454 -6.54 25.93 -8.91
CA PHE A 454 -6.55 25.77 -10.36
C PHE A 454 -6.83 24.31 -10.77
N LEU A 455 -6.08 23.35 -10.22
CA LEU A 455 -6.26 21.93 -10.55
C LEU A 455 -7.63 21.39 -10.09
N GLN A 456 -8.16 21.87 -8.97
CA GLN A 456 -9.54 21.57 -8.56
C GLN A 456 -10.55 22.06 -9.59
N CYS A 457 -10.40 23.31 -10.04
CA CYS A 457 -11.27 23.89 -11.04
C CYS A 457 -11.19 23.07 -12.34
N SER A 458 -9.99 22.74 -12.81
CA SER A 458 -9.77 21.90 -13.99
C SER A 458 -10.47 20.55 -13.87
N GLU A 459 -10.38 19.91 -12.70
CA GLU A 459 -11.04 18.63 -12.43
C GLU A 459 -12.57 18.73 -12.46
N VAL A 460 -13.14 19.77 -11.85
CA VAL A 460 -14.59 20.00 -11.87
C VAL A 460 -15.07 20.27 -13.30
N MET A 461 -14.31 21.03 -14.09
CA MET A 461 -14.61 21.25 -15.50
C MET A 461 -14.54 19.94 -16.30
N LEU A 462 -13.48 19.13 -16.10
CA LEU A 462 -13.35 17.84 -16.76
C LEU A 462 -14.52 16.93 -16.40
N ALA A 463 -14.88 16.83 -15.11
CA ALA A 463 -16.01 16.01 -14.67
C ALA A 463 -17.35 16.46 -15.25
N LEU A 464 -17.54 17.77 -15.44
CA LEU A 464 -18.72 18.30 -16.11
C LEU A 464 -18.74 17.94 -17.60
N LEU A 465 -17.62 18.07 -18.31
CA LEU A 465 -17.49 17.62 -19.70
C LEU A 465 -17.72 16.10 -19.83
N SER A 466 -17.17 15.32 -18.89
CA SER A 466 -17.35 13.88 -18.80
C SER A 466 -18.82 13.47 -18.64
N LYS A 467 -19.59 14.22 -17.83
CA LYS A 467 -21.04 14.00 -17.69
C LYS A 467 -21.75 14.11 -19.04
N ARG A 468 -21.29 15.03 -19.90
CA ARG A 468 -21.91 15.34 -21.19
C ARG A 468 -21.51 14.36 -22.29
N LEU A 469 -20.41 13.60 -22.15
CA LEU A 469 -20.06 12.50 -23.06
C LEU A 469 -21.23 11.52 -23.26
N LYS A 470 -22.00 11.24 -22.20
CA LYS A 470 -23.16 10.31 -22.24
C LYS A 470 -24.33 10.83 -23.08
N THR A 471 -24.33 12.11 -23.42
CA THR A 471 -25.41 12.78 -24.17
C THR A 471 -25.03 13.10 -25.61
N VAL A 472 -23.77 12.85 -25.99
CA VAL A 472 -23.31 13.10 -27.36
C VAL A 472 -23.83 12.01 -28.28
N SER A 473 -24.51 12.43 -29.36
CA SER A 473 -24.80 11.55 -30.48
C SER A 473 -23.53 11.42 -31.33
N ALA A 474 -22.75 10.37 -31.08
CA ALA A 474 -21.53 10.04 -31.81
C ALA A 474 -21.43 8.52 -32.03
N ASP A 475 -20.65 8.11 -33.03
CA ASP A 475 -20.30 6.69 -33.20
C ASP A 475 -19.41 6.17 -32.05
N SER A 476 -19.32 4.85 -31.92
CA SER A 476 -18.59 4.19 -30.84
C SER A 476 -17.09 4.50 -30.85
N LEU A 477 -16.47 4.67 -32.02
CA LEU A 477 -15.05 4.98 -32.17
C LEU A 477 -14.73 6.37 -31.63
N THR A 478 -15.54 7.35 -32.00
CA THR A 478 -15.44 8.74 -31.57
C THR A 478 -15.68 8.87 -30.06
N LEU A 479 -16.70 8.19 -29.54
CA LEU A 479 -16.97 8.18 -28.10
C LEU A 479 -15.80 7.58 -27.30
N ASN A 480 -15.18 6.52 -27.83
CA ASN A 480 -13.97 5.94 -27.23
C ASN A 480 -12.78 6.91 -27.28
N ALA A 481 -12.54 7.58 -28.41
CA ALA A 481 -11.47 8.57 -28.54
C ALA A 481 -11.64 9.74 -27.55
N LEU A 482 -12.86 10.25 -27.37
CA LEU A 482 -13.16 11.30 -26.39
C LEU A 482 -13.00 10.81 -24.94
N THR A 483 -13.38 9.55 -24.68
CA THR A 483 -13.19 8.88 -23.38
C THR A 483 -11.71 8.76 -23.05
N ASP A 484 -10.88 8.35 -24.00
CA ASP A 484 -9.43 8.22 -23.82
C ASP A 484 -8.74 9.57 -23.63
N LYS A 485 -9.15 10.58 -24.39
CA LYS A 485 -8.70 11.96 -24.20
C LYS A 485 -9.04 12.47 -22.80
N THR A 486 -10.24 12.19 -22.33
CA THR A 486 -10.68 12.55 -20.97
C THR A 486 -9.79 11.89 -19.91
N ARG A 487 -9.48 10.59 -20.06
CA ARG A 487 -8.53 9.88 -19.18
C ARG A 487 -7.12 10.47 -19.23
N ALA A 488 -6.65 10.90 -20.39
CA ALA A 488 -5.34 11.54 -20.54
C ALA A 488 -5.27 12.88 -19.81
N ILE A 489 -6.32 13.72 -19.93
CA ILE A 489 -6.42 15.01 -19.23
C ILE A 489 -6.54 14.77 -17.71
N ASP A 490 -7.35 13.81 -17.30
CA ASP A 490 -7.48 13.40 -15.89
C ASP A 490 -6.11 13.04 -15.28
N SER A 491 -5.31 12.24 -16.00
CA SER A 491 -3.95 11.91 -15.58
C SER A 491 -3.06 13.15 -15.47
N LYS A 492 -3.22 14.16 -16.33
CA LYS A 492 -2.49 15.43 -16.24
C LYS A 492 -2.94 16.28 -15.05
N ILE A 493 -4.21 16.23 -14.65
CA ILE A 493 -4.74 17.01 -13.52
C ILE A 493 -4.43 16.34 -12.18
N THR A 494 -4.58 15.02 -12.09
CA THR A 494 -4.36 14.23 -10.87
C THR A 494 -2.89 13.91 -10.65
N SER A 495 -2.09 13.87 -11.72
CA SER A 495 -0.64 13.69 -11.69
C SER A 495 0.13 14.76 -12.47
N PRO A 496 -0.01 16.06 -12.12
CA PRO A 496 0.51 17.15 -12.93
C PRO A 496 2.03 17.21 -12.93
N SER A 497 2.58 17.74 -14.02
CA SER A 497 4.03 17.87 -14.24
C SER A 497 4.66 19.05 -13.46
N LEU A 498 4.27 19.22 -12.19
CA LEU A 498 4.74 20.26 -11.27
C LEU A 498 5.00 19.71 -9.86
N SER A 499 5.58 20.49 -8.96
CA SER A 499 5.73 20.10 -7.55
C SER A 499 4.42 20.25 -6.77
N TYR A 500 3.90 19.19 -6.16
CA TYR A 500 2.72 19.25 -5.30
C TYR A 500 2.73 18.22 -4.16
N ASP A 501 1.79 18.34 -3.24
CA ASP A 501 1.46 17.33 -2.23
C ASP A 501 0.28 16.50 -2.74
N LYS A 502 0.55 15.24 -3.08
CA LYS A 502 -0.46 14.31 -3.60
C LYS A 502 -1.64 14.14 -2.66
N SER A 503 -1.37 13.96 -1.36
CA SER A 503 -2.41 13.78 -0.34
C SER A 503 -3.33 15.00 -0.21
N LYS A 504 -2.77 16.19 -0.50
CA LYS A 504 -3.50 17.44 -0.56
C LYS A 504 -4.27 17.56 -1.88
N LEU A 505 -3.63 17.30 -3.03
CA LEU A 505 -4.27 17.38 -4.35
C LEU A 505 -5.45 16.41 -4.47
N GLU A 506 -5.27 15.16 -4.04
CA GLU A 506 -6.34 14.16 -4.02
C GLU A 506 -7.57 14.67 -3.25
N LYS A 507 -7.42 15.43 -2.15
CA LYS A 507 -8.57 16.01 -1.43
C LYS A 507 -9.36 17.03 -2.27
N TYR A 508 -8.71 17.62 -3.27
CA TYR A 508 -9.31 18.62 -4.15
C TYR A 508 -9.85 18.04 -5.45
N THR A 509 -9.26 16.96 -5.96
CA THR A 509 -9.59 16.40 -7.28
C THR A 509 -10.39 15.09 -7.22
N SER A 510 -10.81 14.63 -6.03
CA SER A 510 -11.53 13.36 -5.89
C SER A 510 -12.75 13.48 -5.00
N PHE A 511 -13.70 12.56 -5.20
CA PHE A 511 -14.74 12.31 -4.22
C PHE A 511 -14.17 11.48 -3.07
N ASN A 512 -14.55 11.83 -1.83
CA ASN A 512 -14.19 11.03 -0.67
C ASN A 512 -15.29 10.00 -0.44
N ARG A 513 -14.95 8.73 -0.52
CA ARG A 513 -15.84 7.65 -0.08
C ARG A 513 -15.37 7.15 1.26
N LYS A 514 -16.31 6.82 2.14
CA LYS A 514 -15.97 6.15 3.39
C LYS A 514 -16.63 4.80 3.40
N LEU A 515 -15.79 3.78 3.55
CA LEU A 515 -16.22 2.48 4.03
C LEU A 515 -16.29 2.56 5.56
N LYS A 516 -17.41 2.17 6.18
CA LYS A 516 -17.44 1.87 7.61
C LYS A 516 -17.15 0.38 7.74
N VAL A 517 -16.14 0.05 8.54
CA VAL A 517 -15.92 -1.33 9.01
C VAL A 517 -16.20 -1.28 10.50
N GLU A 518 -17.04 -2.17 11.00
CA GLU A 518 -17.20 -2.38 12.44
C GLU A 518 -16.50 -3.69 12.78
N LEU A 519 -15.56 -3.65 13.71
CA LEU A 519 -14.95 -4.83 14.31
C LEU A 519 -15.47 -4.89 15.73
N ASN A 520 -15.96 -6.05 16.15
CA ASN A 520 -16.31 -6.34 17.54
C ASN A 520 -15.53 -7.57 17.96
N ASN A 521 -14.58 -7.41 18.87
CA ASN A 521 -13.75 -8.50 19.35
C ASN A 521 -14.21 -8.92 20.75
N ASN A 522 -14.09 -10.22 21.06
CA ASN A 522 -14.26 -10.82 22.38
C ASN A 522 -13.16 -11.89 22.54
N SER A 523 -12.26 -11.75 23.51
CA SER A 523 -11.19 -12.73 23.75
C SER A 523 -11.47 -13.58 24.99
N PHE A 524 -10.75 -14.69 25.12
CA PHE A 524 -10.75 -15.56 26.29
C PHE A 524 -9.37 -16.21 26.38
N ASP A 525 -8.70 -16.07 27.51
CA ASP A 525 -7.29 -16.45 27.67
C ASP A 525 -7.10 -17.50 28.77
N MET A 526 -6.31 -18.53 28.49
CA MET A 526 -5.95 -19.58 29.43
C MET A 526 -4.43 -19.74 29.43
N SER A 527 -3.84 -19.86 30.62
CA SER A 527 -2.40 -20.14 30.77
C SER A 527 -2.20 -21.44 31.52
N PHE A 528 -1.44 -22.35 30.90
CA PHE A 528 -1.07 -23.64 31.47
C PHE A 528 0.44 -23.66 31.70
N ASN A 529 0.86 -23.90 32.94
CA ASN A 529 2.25 -24.26 33.22
C ASN A 529 2.36 -25.78 33.15
N VAL A 530 3.15 -26.28 32.20
CA VAL A 530 3.39 -27.71 32.00
C VAL A 530 4.78 -27.99 32.58
N GLY A 531 4.85 -28.31 33.86
CA GLY A 531 6.10 -28.69 34.54
C GLY A 531 5.92 -30.00 35.32
N GLY A 532 6.99 -30.76 35.48
CA GLY A 532 7.01 -31.94 36.37
C GLY A 532 6.59 -33.26 35.69
N SER A 533 7.03 -34.36 36.30
CA SER A 533 7.19 -35.73 35.79
C SER A 533 5.87 -36.48 35.46
N VAL A 534 4.82 -35.79 35.03
CA VAL A 534 3.50 -36.39 34.73
C VAL A 534 3.41 -36.88 33.29
N LEU A 535 4.38 -36.53 32.44
CA LEU A 535 4.47 -36.94 31.05
C LEU A 535 5.77 -37.73 30.88
N ASN A 536 5.71 -38.91 30.24
CA ASN A 536 6.83 -39.83 29.96
C ASN A 536 7.87 -39.23 28.98
N GLY A 537 8.33 -38.01 29.24
CA GLY A 537 9.34 -37.29 28.47
C GLY A 537 9.81 -36.09 29.28
N SER A 538 11.13 -35.99 29.44
CA SER A 538 11.82 -34.88 30.11
C SER A 538 11.45 -33.53 29.49
N LEU A 539 10.41 -32.88 30.00
CA LEU A 539 10.17 -31.45 29.79
C LEU A 539 10.99 -30.67 30.81
N THR A 540 11.66 -29.61 30.37
CA THR A 540 12.30 -28.67 31.29
C THR A 540 11.22 -28.05 32.19
N PRO A 541 11.49 -27.84 33.50
CA PRO A 541 10.49 -27.46 34.52
C PRO A 541 9.91 -26.03 34.38
N SER A 542 9.73 -25.50 33.17
CA SER A 542 9.27 -24.13 32.92
C SER A 542 8.46 -23.92 31.63
N ALA A 543 8.04 -24.98 30.93
CA ALA A 543 7.22 -24.86 29.73
C ALA A 543 5.85 -24.23 30.05
N LYS A 544 5.51 -23.16 29.32
CA LYS A 544 4.20 -22.49 29.44
C LYS A 544 3.49 -22.52 28.10
N VAL A 545 2.25 -22.98 28.11
CA VAL A 545 1.33 -22.92 26.98
C VAL A 545 0.26 -21.87 27.30
N HIS A 546 0.20 -20.82 26.51
CA HIS A 546 -0.88 -19.84 26.58
C HIS A 546 -1.85 -20.09 25.43
N VAL A 547 -3.15 -20.22 25.75
CA VAL A 547 -4.20 -20.44 24.76
C VAL A 547 -5.15 -19.25 24.78
N MET A 548 -5.31 -18.60 23.64
CA MET A 548 -6.23 -17.48 23.44
C MET A 548 -7.31 -17.88 22.43
N ILE A 549 -8.57 -17.75 22.80
CA ILE A 549 -9.72 -17.87 21.90
C ILE A 549 -10.25 -16.46 21.63
N LYS A 550 -10.17 -16.01 20.39
CA LYS A 550 -10.63 -14.69 19.97
C LYS A 550 -11.81 -14.83 19.02
N ASN A 551 -12.99 -14.38 19.46
CA ASN A 551 -14.18 -14.26 18.63
C ASN A 551 -14.26 -12.85 18.08
N ASN A 552 -14.23 -12.68 16.76
CA ASN A 552 -14.35 -11.37 16.12
C ASN A 552 -15.58 -11.35 15.22
N THR A 553 -16.38 -10.30 15.28
CA THR A 553 -17.40 -10.02 14.28
C THR A 553 -16.92 -8.86 13.44
N THR A 554 -16.86 -9.06 12.13
CA THR A 554 -16.47 -8.04 11.17
C THR A 554 -17.68 -7.71 10.32
N ARG A 555 -18.15 -6.47 10.38
CA ARG A 555 -19.16 -5.94 9.47
C ARG A 555 -18.49 -5.00 8.48
N GLN A 556 -18.54 -5.37 7.21
CA GLN A 556 -18.06 -4.52 6.13
C GLN A 556 -18.81 -4.85 4.84
N PRO A 557 -18.89 -3.93 3.88
CA PRO A 557 -19.49 -4.21 2.58
C PRO A 557 -18.76 -5.29 1.75
N GLY A 558 -17.47 -5.50 2.00
CA GLY A 558 -16.72 -6.59 1.38
C GLY A 558 -17.12 -7.94 1.96
N ARG A 559 -17.94 -8.70 1.24
CA ARG A 559 -18.46 -10.01 1.69
C ARG A 559 -17.40 -11.03 2.13
N LEU A 560 -16.20 -10.97 1.56
CA LEU A 560 -15.12 -11.91 1.88
C LEU A 560 -14.66 -11.82 3.33
N ARG A 561 -14.79 -10.65 3.97
CA ARG A 561 -14.48 -10.48 5.39
C ARG A 561 -15.69 -10.20 6.27
N ALA A 562 -16.88 -10.08 5.68
CA ALA A 562 -18.09 -9.88 6.44
C ALA A 562 -18.50 -11.20 7.09
N GLY A 563 -18.55 -11.26 8.41
CA GLY A 563 -18.89 -12.47 9.14
C GLY A 563 -18.25 -12.58 10.51
N ASN A 564 -18.26 -13.80 11.04
CA ASN A 564 -17.76 -14.10 12.38
C ASN A 564 -16.50 -14.95 12.28
N TYR A 565 -15.42 -14.48 12.87
CA TYR A 565 -14.15 -15.17 13.02
C TYR A 565 -14.02 -15.77 14.40
N ARG A 566 -13.32 -16.90 14.47
CA ARG A 566 -12.89 -17.53 15.70
C ARG A 566 -11.46 -17.98 15.53
N ASP A 567 -10.55 -17.27 16.19
CA ASP A 567 -9.12 -17.56 16.18
C ASP A 567 -8.75 -18.26 17.48
N ILE A 568 -8.16 -19.45 17.38
CA ILE A 568 -7.59 -20.18 18.51
C ILE A 568 -6.08 -20.09 18.36
N THR A 569 -5.44 -19.39 19.30
CA THR A 569 -4.00 -19.17 19.32
C THR A 569 -3.38 -19.98 20.45
N PHE A 570 -2.36 -20.77 20.16
CA PHE A 570 -1.52 -21.43 21.13
C PHE A 570 -0.14 -20.78 21.07
N ASP A 571 0.30 -20.15 22.15
CA ASP A 571 1.62 -19.54 22.30
C ASP A 571 2.47 -20.40 23.24
N PHE A 572 3.70 -20.66 22.82
CA PHE A 572 4.68 -21.50 23.50
C PHE A 572 5.92 -20.68 23.80
N ASN A 573 6.36 -20.66 25.06
CA ASN A 573 7.53 -19.88 25.47
C ASN A 573 8.86 -20.63 25.35
N THR A 574 8.83 -21.96 25.18
CA THR A 574 9.99 -22.84 25.07
C THR A 574 9.63 -24.06 24.22
N ASP A 575 10.57 -24.98 24.00
CA ASP A 575 10.28 -26.30 23.44
C ASP A 575 9.21 -27.01 24.27
N VAL A 576 8.02 -27.14 23.69
CA VAL A 576 6.92 -27.93 24.24
C VAL A 576 6.70 -29.10 23.30
N ASN A 577 6.78 -30.33 23.81
CA ASN A 577 6.28 -31.47 23.06
C ASN A 577 4.75 -31.44 23.09
N LEU A 578 4.17 -30.90 22.02
CA LEU A 578 2.74 -30.64 21.89
C LEU A 578 1.90 -31.91 21.72
N ALA A 579 2.51 -33.07 21.47
CA ALA A 579 1.83 -34.36 21.45
C ALA A 579 1.22 -34.73 22.82
N ASN A 580 1.62 -34.01 23.88
CA ASN A 580 1.21 -34.26 25.26
C ASN A 580 0.25 -33.21 25.82
N ILE A 581 -0.41 -32.37 25.00
CA ILE A 581 -1.49 -31.51 25.50
C ILE A 581 -2.63 -32.44 25.94
N PRO A 582 -3.00 -32.47 27.23
CA PRO A 582 -3.97 -33.45 27.70
C PRO A 582 -5.37 -33.19 27.11
N ASP A 583 -6.08 -34.28 26.78
CA ASP A 583 -7.37 -34.26 26.06
C ASP A 583 -8.45 -33.42 26.76
N ASN A 584 -8.36 -33.27 28.08
CA ASN A 584 -9.25 -32.43 28.86
C ASN A 584 -9.07 -30.93 28.54
N ILE A 585 -7.85 -30.47 28.24
CA ILE A 585 -7.58 -29.10 27.79
C ILE A 585 -8.14 -28.90 26.38
N ILE A 586 -7.90 -29.85 25.48
CA ILE A 586 -8.46 -29.80 24.12
C ILE A 586 -9.99 -29.80 24.18
N SER A 587 -10.59 -30.61 25.05
CA SER A 587 -12.04 -30.65 25.26
C SER A 587 -12.60 -29.36 25.86
N ALA A 588 -11.88 -28.73 26.79
CA ALA A 588 -12.27 -27.43 27.36
C ALA A 588 -12.20 -26.31 26.31
N ILE A 589 -11.13 -26.28 25.50
CA ILE A 589 -10.99 -25.35 24.38
C ILE A 589 -12.09 -25.60 23.35
N ALA A 590 -12.34 -26.86 22.98
CA ALA A 590 -13.40 -27.27 22.05
C ALA A 590 -14.78 -26.81 22.51
N THR A 591 -15.09 -27.00 23.79
CA THR A 591 -16.36 -26.55 24.41
C THR A 591 -16.49 -25.03 24.35
N GLN A 592 -15.46 -24.29 24.80
CA GLN A 592 -15.49 -22.83 24.84
C GLN A 592 -15.47 -22.20 23.45
N SER A 593 -14.76 -22.84 22.51
CA SER A 593 -14.71 -22.45 21.11
C SER A 593 -15.91 -22.96 20.32
N GLY A 594 -16.81 -23.79 20.87
CA GLY A 594 -17.92 -24.39 20.12
C GLY A 594 -17.49 -25.20 18.88
N ILE A 595 -16.27 -25.75 18.88
CA ILE A 595 -15.70 -26.56 17.80
C ILE A 595 -15.63 -28.02 18.27
N PRO A 596 -16.00 -29.01 17.45
CA PRO A 596 -15.88 -30.41 17.85
C PRO A 596 -14.43 -30.80 18.24
N THR A 597 -14.27 -31.48 19.37
CA THR A 597 -12.96 -31.90 19.92
C THR A 597 -12.13 -32.68 18.91
N SER A 598 -12.76 -33.57 18.13
CA SER A 598 -12.08 -34.38 17.10
C SER A 598 -11.46 -33.52 15.99
N ILE A 599 -12.15 -32.46 15.56
CA ILE A 599 -11.67 -31.53 14.53
C ILE A 599 -10.48 -30.73 15.07
N LEU A 600 -10.62 -30.20 16.29
CA LEU A 600 -9.56 -29.41 16.92
C LEU A 600 -8.30 -30.25 17.17
N SER A 601 -8.46 -31.47 17.72
CA SER A 601 -7.35 -32.40 17.96
C SER A 601 -6.62 -32.73 16.67
N ASN A 602 -7.34 -33.14 15.61
CA ASN A 602 -6.72 -33.48 14.33
C ASN A 602 -5.95 -32.31 13.71
N THR A 603 -6.51 -31.10 13.76
CA THR A 603 -5.88 -29.89 13.23
C THR A 603 -4.59 -29.56 13.99
N LEU A 604 -4.63 -29.69 15.32
CA LEU A 604 -3.47 -29.45 16.17
C LEU A 604 -2.38 -30.50 15.92
N THR A 605 -2.72 -31.80 15.88
CA THR A 605 -1.76 -32.89 15.59
C THR A 605 -1.08 -32.70 14.24
N GLN A 606 -1.82 -32.33 13.19
CA GLN A 606 -1.24 -32.04 11.87
C GLN A 606 -0.22 -30.90 11.94
N SER A 607 -0.54 -29.85 12.69
CA SER A 607 0.31 -28.66 12.84
C SER A 607 1.57 -28.91 13.66
N ILE A 608 1.60 -29.96 14.48
CA ILE A 608 2.73 -30.35 15.33
C ILE A 608 3.69 -31.27 14.59
N SER A 609 3.19 -32.06 13.63
CA SER A 609 3.99 -33.02 12.86
C SER A 609 5.07 -32.40 11.95
N THR A 610 5.25 -31.08 11.99
CA THR A 610 5.98 -30.28 11.01
C THR A 610 7.49 -30.17 11.25
N ASN A 611 8.06 -30.91 12.20
CA ASN A 611 9.48 -30.84 12.58
C ASN A 611 10.00 -29.40 12.79
N VAL A 612 9.15 -28.51 13.30
CA VAL A 612 9.52 -27.10 13.57
C VAL A 612 10.18 -27.03 14.94
N ASP A 613 11.36 -26.42 14.99
CA ASP A 613 12.08 -26.10 16.23
C ASP A 613 11.40 -24.90 16.91
N PHE A 614 10.84 -25.13 18.10
CA PHE A 614 10.18 -24.12 18.93
C PHE A 614 11.03 -23.67 20.12
N SER A 615 12.34 -23.99 20.14
CA SER A 615 13.26 -23.64 21.22
C SER A 615 13.30 -22.14 21.54
N LEU A 616 13.05 -21.27 20.55
CA LEU A 616 13.00 -19.81 20.70
C LEU A 616 11.59 -19.24 20.97
N GLY A 617 10.60 -20.12 21.10
CA GLY A 617 9.19 -19.81 21.23
C GLY A 617 8.41 -20.05 19.94
N GLY A 618 7.17 -20.52 20.10
CA GLY A 618 6.29 -20.91 19.01
C GLY A 618 4.91 -20.29 19.15
N LYS A 619 4.20 -20.17 18.03
CA LYS A 619 2.78 -19.83 18.04
C LYS A 619 2.05 -20.64 16.98
N ILE A 620 0.86 -21.14 17.29
CA ILE A 620 -0.04 -21.76 16.32
C ILE A 620 -1.35 -20.98 16.33
N ILE A 621 -1.81 -20.52 15.16
CA ILE A 621 -3.12 -19.88 15.02
C ILE A 621 -3.99 -20.76 14.14
N ILE A 622 -5.13 -21.18 14.67
CA ILE A 622 -6.18 -21.89 13.92
C ILE A 622 -7.35 -20.92 13.75
N ARG A 623 -7.71 -20.62 12.50
CA ARG A 623 -8.81 -19.71 12.19
C ARG A 623 -10.01 -20.45 11.65
N TYR A 624 -11.15 -20.17 12.24
CA TYR A 624 -12.46 -20.53 11.73
C TYR A 624 -13.22 -19.27 11.32
N PHE A 625 -14.04 -19.40 10.28
CA PHE A 625 -14.84 -18.30 9.77
C PHE A 625 -16.24 -18.78 9.43
N ARG A 626 -17.21 -17.93 9.74
CA ARG A 626 -18.61 -18.07 9.36
C ARG A 626 -19.00 -16.82 8.59
N PRO A 627 -19.00 -16.87 7.25
CA PRO A 627 -19.32 -15.71 6.43
C PRO A 627 -20.76 -15.24 6.66
N GLU A 628 -21.00 -13.93 6.55
CA GLU A 628 -22.34 -13.37 6.66
C GLU A 628 -23.24 -13.85 5.51
N TRP A 629 -22.67 -14.01 4.31
CA TRP A 629 -23.38 -14.50 3.13
C TRP A 629 -23.71 -15.99 3.17
N SER A 630 -23.19 -16.79 4.10
CA SER A 630 -23.71 -18.16 4.27
C SER A 630 -25.04 -18.21 5.00
N SER A 631 -25.52 -17.09 5.56
CA SER A 631 -26.87 -17.00 6.13
C SER A 631 -27.98 -17.05 5.09
N SER A 632 -27.69 -16.67 3.84
CA SER A 632 -28.60 -16.82 2.69
C SER A 632 -28.53 -18.20 2.04
N LEU A 633 -27.53 -19.02 2.40
CA LEU A 633 -27.48 -20.44 2.04
C LEU A 633 -28.35 -21.25 3.03
N ALA A 634 -28.58 -22.53 2.73
CA ALA A 634 -29.40 -23.38 3.59
C ALA A 634 -28.94 -23.31 5.07
N PRO A 635 -29.85 -23.37 6.07
CA PRO A 635 -29.51 -23.15 7.49
C PRO A 635 -28.37 -24.03 8.02
N GLN A 636 -28.13 -25.18 7.39
CA GLN A 636 -27.08 -26.12 7.73
C GLN A 636 -25.65 -25.60 7.44
N ASN A 637 -25.52 -24.59 6.57
CA ASN A 637 -24.27 -24.00 6.09
C ASN A 637 -23.87 -22.72 6.87
N ASN A 638 -24.68 -22.31 7.84
CA ASN A 638 -24.36 -21.22 8.77
C ASN A 638 -23.48 -21.71 9.94
N LYS A 639 -22.43 -22.49 9.63
CA LYS A 639 -21.47 -23.06 10.59
C LYS A 639 -20.08 -22.44 10.43
N TYR A 640 -19.25 -22.58 11.46
CA TYR A 640 -17.85 -22.21 11.39
C TYR A 640 -17.08 -23.21 10.54
N SER A 641 -16.43 -22.75 9.48
CA SER A 641 -15.54 -23.54 8.64
C SER A 641 -14.09 -23.19 8.93
N HIS A 642 -13.22 -24.20 9.01
CA HIS A 642 -11.79 -24.01 9.16
C HIS A 642 -11.24 -23.32 7.91
N GLN A 643 -10.61 -22.16 8.07
CA GLN A 643 -9.97 -21.42 6.99
C GLN A 643 -8.52 -21.81 6.82
N PHE A 644 -7.74 -21.70 7.90
CA PHE A 644 -6.34 -22.06 7.90
C PHE A 644 -5.81 -22.35 9.30
N THR A 645 -4.68 -23.05 9.33
CA THR A 645 -3.79 -23.11 10.48
C THR A 645 -2.41 -22.58 10.11
N ARG A 646 -1.87 -21.67 10.92
CA ARG A 646 -0.51 -21.13 10.74
C ARG A 646 0.36 -21.48 11.92
N VAL A 647 1.57 -21.93 11.61
CA VAL A 647 2.63 -22.17 12.57
C VAL A 647 3.66 -21.05 12.46
N PHE A 648 4.01 -20.46 13.59
CA PHE A 648 4.94 -19.36 13.71
C PHE A 648 6.09 -19.74 14.62
N VAL A 649 7.29 -19.25 14.28
CA VAL A 649 8.41 -19.15 15.21
C VAL A 649 8.50 -17.71 15.68
N ASN A 650 8.51 -17.53 17.00
CA ASN A 650 8.70 -16.23 17.62
C ASN A 650 10.18 -16.01 17.88
N THR A 651 10.67 -14.80 17.64
CA THR A 651 11.97 -14.36 18.16
C THR A 651 11.74 -13.09 18.95
N SER A 652 11.96 -13.17 20.27
CA SER A 652 11.78 -12.04 21.19
C SER A 652 13.07 -11.70 21.93
N ALA A 653 13.25 -10.41 22.20
CA ALA A 653 14.31 -9.88 23.04
C ALA A 653 13.71 -8.78 23.91
N SER A 654 13.87 -8.88 25.22
CA SER A 654 13.40 -7.89 26.19
C SER A 654 14.51 -7.48 27.14
N ALA A 655 14.56 -6.19 27.49
CA ALA A 655 15.43 -5.64 28.52
C ALA A 655 14.58 -4.80 29.48
N SER A 656 14.74 -5.01 30.79
CA SER A 656 14.06 -4.25 31.84
C SER A 656 15.07 -3.57 32.76
N LEU A 657 14.82 -2.31 33.11
CA LEU A 657 15.52 -1.57 34.14
C LEU A 657 14.55 -1.35 35.30
N ASN A 658 14.84 -1.98 36.43
CA ASN A 658 14.13 -1.78 37.69
C ASN A 658 14.94 -0.79 38.54
N VAL A 659 14.36 0.35 38.88
CA VAL A 659 14.98 1.30 39.82
C VAL A 659 14.21 1.20 41.14
N SER A 660 14.71 0.35 42.04
CA SER A 660 14.04 0.06 43.33
C SER A 660 14.64 0.78 44.53
N GLU A 661 15.73 1.54 44.39
CA GLU A 661 16.51 2.02 45.54
C GLU A 661 16.09 3.36 46.15
N ILE A 662 15.13 4.12 45.58
CA ILE A 662 14.92 5.53 46.00
C ILE A 662 13.48 5.86 46.47
N LEU A 663 12.45 5.04 46.19
CA LEU A 663 11.07 5.30 46.65
C LEU A 663 10.30 3.98 46.90
N PRO A 664 9.31 3.93 47.82
CA PRO A 664 8.42 2.77 48.02
C PRO A 664 7.48 2.49 46.83
N VAL A 665 7.61 3.26 45.74
CA VAL A 665 6.94 3.07 44.46
C VAL A 665 8.00 2.61 43.45
N GLY A 666 7.96 1.34 43.06
CA GLY A 666 8.91 0.79 42.10
C GLY A 666 8.60 1.27 40.68
N LEU A 667 9.55 1.96 40.04
CA LEU A 667 9.48 2.29 38.61
C LEU A 667 10.12 1.16 37.80
N ASN A 668 9.36 0.56 36.90
CA ASN A 668 9.85 -0.43 35.95
C ASN A 668 9.78 0.17 34.54
N THR A 669 10.92 0.18 33.84
CA THR A 669 10.97 0.53 32.41
C THR A 669 11.45 -0.68 31.62
N GLY A 670 10.68 -1.07 30.61
CA GLY A 670 10.95 -2.24 29.77
C GLY A 670 10.99 -1.88 28.28
N PHE A 671 11.92 -2.49 27.56
CA PHE A 671 11.99 -2.47 26.10
C PHE A 671 11.82 -3.90 25.60
N SER A 672 10.93 -4.12 24.65
CA SER A 672 10.78 -5.43 24.00
C SER A 672 10.69 -5.31 22.49
N VAL A 673 11.32 -6.26 21.80
CA VAL A 673 11.18 -6.48 20.36
C VAL A 673 10.80 -7.93 20.18
N SER A 674 9.68 -8.20 19.52
CA SER A 674 9.30 -9.54 19.08
C SER A 674 9.02 -9.56 17.58
N ARG A 675 9.18 -10.74 16.99
CA ARG A 675 8.92 -10.99 15.57
C ARG A 675 8.28 -12.34 15.43
N ASP A 676 7.18 -12.39 14.69
CA ASP A 676 6.54 -13.63 14.31
C ASP A 676 6.87 -13.93 12.85
N LYS A 677 7.39 -15.13 12.59
CA LYS A 677 7.62 -15.65 11.26
C LYS A 677 6.80 -16.92 11.06
N VAL A 678 5.85 -16.88 10.12
CA VAL A 678 5.15 -18.05 9.60
C VAL A 678 6.16 -19.00 8.97
N THR A 679 6.19 -20.23 9.47
CA THR A 679 6.98 -21.32 8.92
C THR A 679 6.12 -22.23 8.06
N HIS A 680 4.89 -22.51 8.48
CA HIS A 680 3.94 -23.34 7.77
C HIS A 680 2.55 -22.72 7.78
N GLU A 681 1.80 -22.93 6.70
CA GLU A 681 0.41 -22.53 6.55
C GLU A 681 -0.38 -23.68 5.89
N TYR A 682 -1.36 -24.20 6.61
CA TYR A 682 -2.27 -25.27 6.19
C TYR A 682 -3.63 -24.66 5.85
N LEU A 683 -4.15 -24.96 4.67
CA LEU A 683 -5.49 -24.58 4.24
C LEU A 683 -6.52 -25.56 4.80
N GLY A 684 -7.60 -25.00 5.35
CA GLY A 684 -8.82 -25.76 5.60
C GLY A 684 -9.50 -26.15 4.30
N ASP A 685 -10.24 -27.26 4.32
CA ASP A 685 -10.75 -27.96 3.13
C ASP A 685 -12.27 -27.92 2.98
N LYS A 686 -12.94 -26.98 3.67
CA LYS A 686 -14.41 -26.88 3.73
C LYS A 686 -14.99 -25.53 3.33
N THR A 687 -14.16 -24.58 2.91
CA THR A 687 -14.63 -23.25 2.44
C THR A 687 -13.65 -22.65 1.44
N LEU A 688 -14.15 -21.87 0.48
CA LEU A 688 -13.36 -21.09 -0.47
C LEU A 688 -12.93 -19.74 0.08
N SER A 689 -13.53 -19.28 1.19
CA SER A 689 -13.38 -17.93 1.72
C SER A 689 -11.93 -17.47 1.88
N TYR A 690 -11.04 -18.31 2.43
CA TYR A 690 -9.64 -17.93 2.63
C TYR A 690 -8.81 -18.01 1.33
N ILE A 691 -9.08 -18.98 0.46
CA ILE A 691 -8.42 -19.08 -0.85
C ILE A 691 -8.75 -17.87 -1.72
N LEU A 692 -10.01 -17.40 -1.69
CA LEU A 692 -10.44 -16.19 -2.40
C LEU A 692 -9.65 -14.96 -1.95
N ILE A 693 -9.51 -14.78 -0.64
CA ILE A 693 -8.72 -13.68 -0.05
C ILE A 693 -7.26 -13.76 -0.51
N ARG A 694 -6.64 -14.95 -0.40
CA ARG A 694 -5.24 -15.16 -0.76
C ARG A 694 -4.98 -14.99 -2.24
N TYR A 695 -5.88 -15.48 -3.08
CA TYR A 695 -5.78 -15.36 -4.53
C TYR A 695 -5.88 -13.90 -4.96
N ALA A 696 -6.88 -13.16 -4.44
CA ALA A 696 -7.04 -11.74 -4.74
C ALA A 696 -5.78 -10.92 -4.37
N TYR A 697 -5.16 -11.21 -3.22
CA TYR A 697 -3.87 -10.62 -2.85
C TYR A 697 -2.77 -10.98 -3.84
N CYS A 698 -2.48 -12.27 -4.04
CA CYS A 698 -1.39 -12.72 -4.88
C CYS A 698 -1.53 -12.19 -6.32
N LYS A 699 -2.76 -12.18 -6.86
CA LYS A 699 -3.05 -11.65 -8.19
C LYS A 699 -2.84 -10.13 -8.27
N GLY A 700 -3.21 -9.38 -7.23
CA GLY A 700 -2.98 -7.93 -7.16
C GLY A 700 -1.50 -7.53 -7.17
N ILE A 701 -0.59 -8.46 -6.83
CA ILE A 701 0.86 -8.24 -6.81
C ILE A 701 1.62 -9.26 -7.69
N TRP A 702 0.99 -9.78 -8.74
CA TRP A 702 1.55 -10.86 -9.57
C TRP A 702 2.96 -10.52 -10.09
N ASP A 703 3.13 -9.30 -10.61
CA ASP A 703 4.41 -8.77 -11.14
C ASP A 703 5.45 -8.45 -10.05
N LYS A 704 5.04 -8.49 -8.78
CA LYS A 704 5.84 -8.07 -7.61
C LYS A 704 6.13 -9.23 -6.65
N GLY A 705 6.10 -10.47 -7.14
CA GLY A 705 6.35 -11.67 -6.33
C GLY A 705 5.11 -12.47 -5.97
N GLY A 706 3.91 -11.97 -6.31
CA GLY A 706 2.63 -12.62 -6.02
C GLY A 706 2.50 -14.01 -6.64
N LYS A 707 3.05 -14.21 -7.84
CA LYS A 707 3.07 -15.52 -8.52
C LYS A 707 3.78 -16.57 -7.68
N GLN A 708 4.98 -16.24 -7.19
CA GLN A 708 5.80 -17.16 -6.42
C GLN A 708 5.11 -17.52 -5.10
N ILE A 709 4.53 -16.53 -4.41
CA ILE A 709 3.78 -16.76 -3.17
C ILE A 709 2.59 -17.68 -3.43
N TRP A 710 1.84 -17.44 -4.51
CA TRP A 710 0.71 -18.29 -4.89
C TRP A 710 1.15 -19.72 -5.20
N THR A 711 2.17 -19.88 -6.03
CA THR A 711 2.72 -21.20 -6.38
C THR A 711 3.18 -21.96 -5.13
N SER A 712 3.96 -21.33 -4.24
CA SER A 712 4.38 -21.97 -2.99
C SER A 712 3.21 -22.30 -2.07
N LEU A 713 2.16 -21.47 -2.02
CA LEU A 713 0.96 -21.79 -1.26
C LEU A 713 0.27 -23.05 -1.82
N MET A 714 0.19 -23.17 -3.15
CA MET A 714 -0.43 -24.33 -3.81
C MET A 714 0.38 -25.62 -3.58
N GLU A 715 1.70 -25.56 -3.73
CA GLU A 715 2.60 -26.71 -3.51
C GLU A 715 2.52 -27.21 -2.06
N ASN A 716 2.59 -26.29 -1.10
CA ASN A 716 2.54 -26.64 0.33
C ASN A 716 1.18 -27.18 0.79
N ASN A 717 0.12 -26.95 0.01
CA ASN A 717 -1.24 -27.34 0.35
C ASN A 717 -1.87 -28.31 -0.66
N HIS A 718 -1.07 -29.02 -1.44
CA HIS A 718 -1.54 -29.91 -2.50
C HIS A 718 -2.68 -30.82 -2.05
N LYS A 719 -2.53 -31.51 -0.90
CA LYS A 719 -3.56 -32.43 -0.39
C LYS A 719 -4.89 -31.74 -0.08
N SER A 720 -4.85 -30.61 0.65
CA SER A 720 -6.05 -29.83 0.97
C SER A 720 -6.70 -29.29 -0.29
N LEU A 721 -5.90 -28.80 -1.25
CA LEU A 721 -6.40 -28.25 -2.51
C LEU A 721 -7.03 -29.30 -3.41
N THR A 722 -6.43 -30.49 -3.55
CA THR A 722 -7.06 -31.61 -4.25
C THR A 722 -8.43 -31.92 -3.66
N LYS A 723 -8.54 -31.95 -2.33
CA LYS A 723 -9.83 -32.18 -1.67
C LYS A 723 -10.82 -31.05 -1.92
N ILE A 724 -10.39 -29.80 -1.87
CA ILE A 724 -11.24 -28.64 -2.19
C ILE A 724 -11.76 -28.73 -3.63
N MET A 725 -10.87 -29.00 -4.59
CA MET A 725 -11.22 -29.12 -6.00
C MET A 725 -12.22 -30.26 -6.24
N ASN A 726 -12.01 -31.42 -5.62
CA ASN A 726 -12.94 -32.54 -5.71
C ASN A 726 -14.28 -32.23 -5.01
N ASP A 727 -14.27 -31.66 -3.81
CA ASP A 727 -15.51 -31.34 -3.08
C ASP A 727 -16.34 -30.27 -3.84
N ILE A 728 -15.72 -29.33 -4.59
CA ILE A 728 -16.46 -28.39 -5.47
C ILE A 728 -17.33 -29.14 -6.49
N THR A 729 -16.95 -30.32 -6.95
CA THR A 729 -17.71 -31.06 -7.98
C THR A 729 -18.82 -31.94 -7.41
N VAL A 730 -18.94 -32.04 -6.09
CA VAL A 730 -19.95 -32.86 -5.39
C VAL A 730 -21.19 -32.02 -5.08
N PRO A 731 -22.37 -32.31 -5.68
CA PRO A 731 -23.56 -31.44 -5.62
C PRO A 731 -24.05 -31.01 -4.23
N ASP A 732 -23.86 -31.85 -3.21
CA ASP A 732 -24.34 -31.58 -1.84
C ASP A 732 -23.23 -31.08 -0.90
N SER A 733 -22.04 -30.79 -1.42
CA SER A 733 -20.95 -30.28 -0.61
C SER A 733 -21.11 -28.77 -0.36
N GLN A 734 -20.68 -28.33 0.82
CA GLN A 734 -20.60 -26.88 1.12
C GLN A 734 -19.78 -26.13 0.06
N LEU A 735 -18.69 -26.71 -0.43
CA LEU A 735 -17.83 -26.08 -1.43
C LEU A 735 -18.50 -25.95 -2.80
N HIS A 736 -19.35 -26.91 -3.18
CA HIS A 736 -20.16 -26.84 -4.40
C HIS A 736 -21.19 -25.71 -4.31
N GLU A 737 -21.89 -25.60 -3.17
CA GLU A 737 -22.82 -24.50 -2.94
C GLU A 737 -22.13 -23.14 -2.94
N GLU A 738 -20.97 -23.02 -2.28
CA GLU A 738 -20.16 -21.80 -2.31
C GLU A 738 -19.77 -21.45 -3.76
N ALA A 739 -19.24 -22.41 -4.54
CA ALA A 739 -18.86 -22.17 -5.93
C ALA A 739 -20.06 -21.76 -6.82
N ASN A 740 -21.20 -22.43 -6.68
CA ASN A 740 -22.41 -22.11 -7.43
C ASN A 740 -22.96 -20.73 -7.09
N LEU A 741 -22.92 -20.34 -5.82
CA LEU A 741 -23.29 -18.98 -5.41
C LEU A 741 -22.44 -17.95 -6.17
N LEU A 742 -21.11 -18.14 -6.18
CA LEU A 742 -20.18 -17.24 -6.89
C LEU A 742 -20.47 -17.16 -8.40
N ILE A 743 -20.73 -18.30 -9.04
CA ILE A 743 -21.07 -18.37 -10.46
C ILE A 743 -22.41 -17.68 -10.73
N SER A 744 -23.43 -17.92 -9.88
CA SER A 744 -24.77 -17.35 -10.04
C SER A 744 -24.78 -15.82 -9.91
N GLU A 745 -24.00 -15.28 -8.99
CA GLU A 745 -23.88 -13.83 -8.85
C GLU A 745 -23.21 -13.19 -10.06
N TYR A 746 -22.16 -13.82 -10.60
CA TYR A 746 -21.55 -13.37 -11.84
C TYR A 746 -22.55 -13.40 -13.00
N ARG A 747 -23.35 -14.47 -13.13
CA ARG A 747 -24.40 -14.56 -14.16
C ARG A 747 -25.41 -13.42 -14.08
N ASN A 748 -25.74 -12.98 -12.86
CA ASN A 748 -26.72 -11.91 -12.64
C ASN A 748 -26.20 -10.52 -13.01
N THR A 749 -24.90 -10.33 -13.20
CA THR A 749 -24.26 -9.03 -13.41
C THR A 749 -23.52 -8.92 -14.74
N ALA A 750 -23.15 -10.05 -15.33
CA ALA A 750 -22.48 -10.14 -16.62
C ALA A 750 -23.46 -9.92 -17.79
N ASN A 751 -22.92 -9.52 -18.94
CA ASN A 751 -23.71 -9.44 -20.18
C ASN A 751 -23.89 -10.84 -20.83
N ASP A 752 -24.80 -10.94 -21.79
CA ASP A 752 -25.14 -12.23 -22.43
C ASP A 752 -23.93 -12.94 -23.07
N GLU A 753 -22.98 -12.18 -23.64
CA GLU A 753 -21.76 -12.71 -24.24
C GLU A 753 -20.81 -13.31 -23.19
N GLN A 754 -20.64 -12.63 -22.06
CA GLN A 754 -19.84 -13.09 -20.93
C GLN A 754 -20.45 -14.33 -20.27
N VAL A 755 -21.78 -14.36 -20.11
CA VAL A 755 -22.50 -15.53 -19.60
C VAL A 755 -22.30 -16.71 -20.54
N ALA A 756 -22.53 -16.56 -21.85
CA ALA A 756 -22.35 -17.62 -22.83
C ALA A 756 -20.91 -18.18 -22.87
N SER A 757 -19.91 -17.30 -22.75
CA SER A 757 -18.49 -17.68 -22.67
C SER A 757 -18.20 -18.58 -21.46
N ILE A 758 -18.72 -18.22 -20.29
CA ILE A 758 -18.55 -19.01 -19.07
C ILE A 758 -19.32 -20.31 -19.14
N GLU A 759 -20.57 -20.33 -19.59
CA GLU A 759 -21.36 -21.57 -19.73
C GLU A 759 -20.63 -22.59 -20.60
N THR A 760 -19.98 -22.13 -21.68
CA THR A 760 -19.17 -22.99 -22.55
C THR A 760 -17.96 -23.56 -21.82
N SER A 761 -17.39 -22.81 -20.88
CA SER A 761 -16.19 -23.21 -20.12
C SER A 761 -16.50 -24.03 -18.87
N LEU A 762 -17.68 -23.89 -18.25
CA LEU A 762 -18.03 -24.53 -16.97
C LEU A 762 -17.87 -26.05 -17.02
N GLY A 763 -18.31 -26.71 -18.09
CA GLY A 763 -18.13 -28.16 -18.25
C GLY A 763 -16.66 -28.59 -18.15
N SER A 764 -15.76 -27.86 -18.81
CA SER A 764 -14.32 -28.13 -18.76
C SER A 764 -13.71 -27.79 -17.39
N ILE A 765 -14.17 -26.72 -16.75
CA ILE A 765 -13.73 -26.31 -15.40
C ILE A 765 -14.07 -27.41 -14.39
N PHE A 766 -15.33 -27.85 -14.33
CA PHE A 766 -15.74 -28.91 -13.40
C PHE A 766 -15.07 -30.25 -13.71
N HIS A 767 -14.84 -30.57 -14.99
CA HIS A 767 -14.08 -31.75 -15.37
C HIS A 767 -12.65 -31.71 -14.83
N SER A 768 -11.91 -30.62 -15.05
CA SER A 768 -10.55 -30.46 -14.53
C SER A 768 -10.48 -30.48 -13.00
N LEU A 769 -11.47 -29.90 -12.31
CA LEU A 769 -11.55 -29.94 -10.85
C LEU A 769 -11.74 -31.37 -10.31
N ALA A 770 -12.59 -32.17 -10.95
CA ALA A 770 -12.87 -33.55 -10.52
C ALA A 770 -11.65 -34.48 -10.63
N HIS A 771 -10.74 -34.21 -11.56
CA HIS A 771 -9.57 -35.06 -11.86
C HIS A 771 -8.26 -34.50 -11.27
N ALA A 772 -8.33 -33.46 -10.44
CA ALA A 772 -7.17 -32.71 -9.95
C ALA A 772 -6.23 -33.51 -8.99
N GLY A 773 -6.58 -34.75 -8.65
CA GLY A 773 -5.79 -35.62 -7.76
C GLY A 773 -5.02 -36.75 -8.44
N GLU A 774 -5.19 -36.94 -9.75
CA GLU A 774 -4.69 -38.14 -10.45
C GLU A 774 -3.20 -38.05 -10.81
N THR A 775 -2.73 -36.86 -11.24
CA THR A 775 -1.35 -36.61 -11.66
C THR A 775 -0.94 -35.18 -11.33
N THR A 776 0.36 -34.86 -11.39
CA THR A 776 0.83 -33.47 -11.26
C THR A 776 0.26 -32.57 -12.36
N GLU A 777 0.08 -33.10 -13.57
CA GLU A 777 -0.50 -32.35 -14.70
C GLU A 777 -1.98 -32.06 -14.46
N SER A 778 -2.75 -33.07 -14.01
CA SER A 778 -4.16 -32.88 -13.69
C SER A 778 -4.36 -31.98 -12.47
N PHE A 779 -3.46 -32.01 -11.48
CA PHE A 779 -3.45 -31.05 -10.38
C PHE A 779 -3.27 -29.62 -10.90
N ASN A 780 -2.28 -29.37 -11.77
CA ASN A 780 -2.06 -28.05 -12.35
C ASN A 780 -3.25 -27.58 -13.22
N SER A 781 -3.87 -28.49 -13.97
CA SER A 781 -5.11 -28.23 -14.70
C SER A 781 -6.26 -27.85 -13.76
N GLY A 782 -6.43 -28.60 -12.67
CA GLY A 782 -7.38 -28.32 -11.60
C GLY A 782 -7.15 -26.95 -10.94
N ILE A 783 -5.90 -26.58 -10.66
CA ILE A 783 -5.56 -25.23 -10.16
C ILE A 783 -5.95 -24.16 -11.17
N GLY A 784 -5.70 -24.38 -12.46
CA GLY A 784 -6.15 -23.47 -13.51
C GLY A 784 -7.66 -23.30 -13.56
N ALA A 785 -8.41 -24.40 -13.37
CA ALA A 785 -9.88 -24.38 -13.30
C ALA A 785 -10.38 -23.67 -12.02
N LEU A 786 -9.75 -23.92 -10.87
CA LEU A 786 -10.05 -23.23 -9.61
C LEU A 786 -9.81 -21.73 -9.76
N GLN A 787 -8.68 -21.31 -10.35
CA GLN A 787 -8.36 -19.90 -10.59
C GLN A 787 -9.42 -19.19 -11.44
N GLN A 788 -10.01 -19.86 -12.43
CA GLN A 788 -11.11 -19.30 -13.21
C GLN A 788 -12.32 -18.98 -12.32
N ILE A 789 -12.71 -19.86 -11.40
CA ILE A 789 -13.79 -19.59 -10.43
C ILE A 789 -13.42 -18.42 -9.50
N LEU A 790 -12.18 -18.39 -8.99
CA LEU A 790 -11.71 -17.30 -8.13
C LEU A 790 -11.68 -15.94 -8.87
N ASP A 791 -11.44 -15.94 -10.17
CA ASP A 791 -11.42 -14.74 -11.02
C ASP A 791 -12.80 -14.10 -11.20
N LEU A 792 -13.84 -14.93 -11.39
CA LEU A 792 -15.22 -14.44 -11.43
C LEU A 792 -15.57 -13.71 -10.13
N GLN A 793 -15.15 -14.30 -9.01
CA GLN A 793 -15.41 -13.76 -7.68
C GLN A 793 -14.69 -12.44 -7.42
N GLN A 794 -13.44 -12.30 -7.88
CA GLN A 794 -12.65 -11.09 -7.66
C GLN A 794 -13.32 -9.88 -8.34
N GLN A 795 -13.86 -10.08 -9.55
CA GLN A 795 -14.60 -9.05 -10.29
C GLN A 795 -15.85 -8.61 -9.52
N GLU A 796 -16.65 -9.59 -9.07
CA GLU A 796 -17.88 -9.33 -8.32
C GLU A 796 -17.64 -8.68 -6.95
N THR A 797 -16.62 -9.13 -6.22
CA THR A 797 -16.26 -8.52 -4.93
C THR A 797 -15.79 -7.09 -5.13
N GLY A 798 -15.04 -6.80 -6.19
CA GLY A 798 -14.69 -5.44 -6.56
C GLY A 798 -15.92 -4.56 -6.82
N ARG A 799 -16.97 -5.12 -7.45
CA ARG A 799 -18.24 -4.43 -7.71
C ARG A 799 -19.05 -4.19 -6.42
N ILE A 800 -19.36 -5.24 -5.66
CA ILE A 800 -20.09 -5.16 -4.39
C ILE A 800 -19.39 -4.19 -3.43
N PHE A 801 -18.06 -4.28 -3.39
CA PHE A 801 -17.26 -3.36 -2.60
C PHE A 801 -17.45 -1.91 -3.04
N ARG A 802 -17.47 -1.61 -4.34
CA ARG A 802 -17.74 -0.25 -4.88
C ARG A 802 -19.15 0.22 -4.55
N GLU A 803 -20.16 -0.65 -4.64
CA GLU A 803 -21.56 -0.32 -4.34
C GLU A 803 -21.79 -0.05 -2.85
N GLY A 804 -21.08 -0.75 -1.98
CA GLY A 804 -21.10 -0.53 -0.54
C GLY A 804 -20.40 0.76 -0.08
N LEU A 805 -19.78 1.50 -0.98
CA LEU A 805 -19.16 2.78 -0.66
C LEU A 805 -20.24 3.86 -0.56
N SER A 806 -20.50 4.32 0.66
CA SER A 806 -21.31 5.52 0.85
C SER A 806 -20.64 6.73 0.16
N PRO A 807 -21.31 7.40 -0.79
CA PRO A 807 -20.83 8.67 -1.31
C PRO A 807 -20.81 9.68 -0.16
N GLN A 808 -19.68 10.34 0.09
CA GLN A 808 -19.66 11.48 1.00
C GLN A 808 -19.55 12.79 0.25
N LYS A 809 -20.08 13.84 0.88
CA LYS A 809 -19.83 15.23 0.49
C LYS A 809 -18.33 15.48 0.36
N PHE A 810 -17.98 16.38 -0.54
CA PHE A 810 -16.61 16.84 -0.78
C PHE A 810 -15.80 17.02 0.52
N SER A 811 -14.61 16.38 0.61
CA SER A 811 -13.88 16.09 1.86
C SER A 811 -13.41 17.33 2.66
N LYS A 812 -13.59 18.54 2.14
CA LYS A 812 -13.31 19.77 2.87
C LYS A 812 -14.19 20.90 2.34
N LYS A 813 -14.94 21.56 3.24
CA LYS A 813 -15.49 22.90 2.98
C LYS A 813 -14.35 23.81 2.50
N MET A 814 -14.26 24.02 1.20
CA MET A 814 -13.65 25.23 0.61
C MET A 814 -14.57 25.79 -0.49
N LEU A 815 -15.88 25.70 -0.22
CA LEU A 815 -16.90 26.59 -0.75
C LEU A 815 -17.12 27.81 0.15
N LEU A 816 -16.17 28.15 1.02
CA LEU A 816 -16.14 29.52 1.53
C LEU A 816 -15.56 30.37 0.40
N THR A 817 -16.50 30.81 -0.44
CA THR A 817 -16.66 32.15 -1.01
C THR A 817 -15.56 33.16 -0.67
N ARG A 818 -15.35 34.10 -1.60
CA ARG A 818 -14.73 35.40 -1.30
C ARG A 818 -15.14 35.93 0.07
#